data_AF-A0A3M1DPD4-F1
#
_entry.id   AF-A0A3M1DPD4-F1
#
_cell.length_a   1.000
_cell.length_b   1.000
_cell.length_c   1.000
_cell.angle_alpha   90.00
_cell.angle_beta   90.00
_cell.angle_gamma   90.00
#
_symmetry.space_group_name_H-M   'P 1'
#
loop_
_entity.id
_entity.type
_entity.pdbx_description
1 polymer ?
#
loop_
_entity_poly.entity_id
_entity_poly.type
_entity_poly.pdbx_seq_one_letter_code
_entity_poly.pdbx_strand_id
1 'polypeptide(L)'
;MASDPALQSLLESGDRAALEARASILAGRLPGALRLRILPADVSEPRLDENPPLTFASLDLIRRARKSSGPLPAEVHLFGRPDAHLILLERVTDGQGRVIGFLHLSLSTDLLAQALTKVETPGYVELHQPVPKSRPLVLARRGNPALRERGRQQSAHVPGSSWRLLLWLTPAALEGLPVETGSESRLPLLPGSLLAPVLLGGGAGLWWSRRQPRVRVHPGTSYEGAVRAIMEGQYPGMEHLIPGLKRVSGEAPLGKGLEGEDITRITMPGSGDESAELEAVAAKAREAAARDEGEVLDLSGGMEVEELEEGLPEGALEQPDLVLDGEPSAPAPEAAPAAEAAEGDPPASIFRAYDIRGVVGRTLTEEGVYRIGLAIGSEAAQRGQQVIVVARDGRLSGPELSAALIRGLRDSGRDVIDIGMVPTPVLYFATFFLETGSGVMLTGSHNPPDYNGLKIVLGGDTLSGAAITALHERILRNDFTSGEGALQHADIGADYIRRISEDIPVALGRGLKVAVDCGNGVAGALAPSLIRALGHEVIELYCEVDGTFPNHHPDPSQPENLSDLIEAVTGQGADLGLAFDGDGDRLGVVDGEGNIIWPDRQLMLFAIDVLSRNPGADIIFDVKCSGHLKRVIEEHSGRPVMWKTGHSLIKARMK
;
A
#
# COMPACT_ATOMS: atom_id res chain seq x y z
N MET A 1 1.17 28.22 6.60
CA MET A 1 0.39 27.15 7.26
C MET A 1 1.24 26.44 8.30
N ALA A 2 2.34 25.74 7.95
CA ALA A 2 3.16 25.03 8.92
C ALA A 2 3.77 25.91 10.04
N SER A 3 4.02 27.20 9.77
CA SER A 3 4.55 28.17 10.74
C SER A 3 3.47 28.93 11.53
N ASP A 4 2.21 28.49 11.51
CA ASP A 4 1.11 29.11 12.26
C ASP A 4 1.24 28.82 13.78
N PRO A 5 1.39 29.83 14.65
CA PRO A 5 1.52 29.59 16.09
C PRO A 5 0.30 28.89 16.70
N ALA A 6 -0.90 29.10 16.16
CA ALA A 6 -2.10 28.38 16.61
C ALA A 6 -2.03 26.89 16.28
N LEU A 7 -1.42 26.53 15.13
CA LEU A 7 -1.18 25.14 14.73
C LEU A 7 -0.15 24.47 15.64
N GLN A 8 0.88 25.20 16.06
CA GLN A 8 1.91 24.70 16.98
C GLN A 8 1.31 24.39 18.35
N SER A 9 0.60 25.36 18.96
CA SER A 9 -0.10 25.19 20.24
C SER A 9 -1.10 24.03 20.22
N LEU A 10 -1.81 23.86 19.10
CA LEU A 10 -2.79 22.78 18.91
C LEU A 10 -2.15 21.38 18.77
N LEU A 11 -0.94 21.30 18.20
CA LEU A 11 -0.16 20.07 18.18
C LEU A 11 0.44 19.73 19.55
N GLU A 12 0.81 20.75 20.32
CA GLU A 12 1.33 20.60 21.69
C GLU A 12 0.24 20.21 22.71
N SER A 13 -1.03 20.58 22.48
CA SER A 13 -2.14 20.17 23.35
C SER A 13 -2.57 18.70 23.17
N GLY A 14 -2.28 18.10 22.02
CA GLY A 14 -2.68 16.73 21.69
C GLY A 14 -4.18 16.54 21.42
N ASP A 15 -4.98 17.60 21.37
CA ASP A 15 -6.43 17.51 21.13
C ASP A 15 -6.72 17.10 19.68
N ARG A 16 -6.96 15.79 19.49
CA ARG A 16 -7.24 15.18 18.19
C ARG A 16 -8.50 15.73 17.52
N ALA A 17 -9.55 16.05 18.28
CA ALA A 17 -10.80 16.56 17.71
C ALA A 17 -10.60 17.99 17.19
N ALA A 18 -9.90 18.83 17.95
CA ALA A 18 -9.58 20.19 17.54
C ALA A 18 -8.54 20.22 16.38
N LEU A 19 -7.58 19.29 16.35
CA LEU A 19 -6.68 19.07 15.20
C LEU A 19 -7.46 18.71 13.93
N GLU A 20 -8.42 17.79 14.00
CA GLU A 20 -9.22 17.38 12.84
C GLU A 20 -10.16 18.51 12.36
N ALA A 21 -10.76 19.27 13.27
CA ALA A 21 -11.54 20.48 12.95
C ALA A 21 -10.69 21.55 12.25
N ARG A 22 -9.48 21.85 12.77
CA ARG A 22 -8.55 22.81 12.14
C ARG A 22 -8.09 22.32 10.78
N ALA A 23 -7.85 21.02 10.61
CA ALA A 23 -7.46 20.44 9.33
C ALA A 23 -8.57 20.61 8.27
N SER A 24 -9.84 20.41 8.64
CA SER A 24 -11.00 20.63 7.76
C SER A 24 -11.13 22.08 7.30
N ILE A 25 -11.06 23.05 8.22
CA ILE A 25 -11.11 24.50 7.91
C ILE A 25 -9.99 24.91 6.95
N LEU A 26 -8.80 24.33 7.11
CA LEU A 26 -7.65 24.60 6.26
C LEU A 26 -7.73 23.88 4.90
N ALA A 27 -8.32 22.67 4.82
CA ALA A 27 -8.57 21.96 3.57
C ALA A 27 -9.52 22.73 2.65
N GLY A 28 -10.61 23.28 3.19
CA GLY A 28 -11.59 24.08 2.43
C GLY A 28 -11.05 25.37 1.79
N ARG A 29 -9.79 25.75 2.09
CA ARG A 29 -9.10 26.91 1.49
C ARG A 29 -8.10 26.52 0.38
N LEU A 30 -7.96 25.22 0.08
CA LEU A 30 -6.96 24.68 -0.85
C LEU A 30 -7.64 24.05 -2.08
N PRO A 31 -7.50 24.64 -3.29
CA PRO A 31 -8.08 24.06 -4.50
C PRO A 31 -7.53 22.66 -4.79
N GLY A 32 -8.42 21.72 -5.12
CA GLY A 32 -8.06 20.33 -5.43
C GLY A 32 -7.62 19.48 -4.23
N ALA A 33 -7.74 19.99 -3.00
CA ALA A 33 -7.53 19.22 -1.78
C ALA A 33 -8.61 18.15 -1.62
N LEU A 34 -8.19 16.88 -1.62
CA LEU A 34 -9.04 15.75 -1.25
C LEU A 34 -9.10 15.61 0.27
N ARG A 35 -7.98 15.83 0.97
CA ARG A 35 -7.89 15.80 2.43
C ARG A 35 -6.64 16.50 2.93
N LEU A 36 -6.75 17.32 3.96
CA LEU A 36 -5.62 17.78 4.77
C LEU A 36 -5.67 17.05 6.12
N ARG A 37 -4.51 16.69 6.66
CA ARG A 37 -4.35 16.18 8.01
C ARG A 37 -3.29 17.01 8.73
N ILE A 38 -3.56 17.29 9.99
CA ILE A 38 -2.55 17.73 10.95
C ILE A 38 -2.22 16.51 11.79
N LEU A 39 -0.97 16.04 11.72
CA LEU A 39 -0.53 14.80 12.34
C LEU A 39 0.54 15.09 13.41
N PRO A 40 0.48 14.45 14.59
CA PRO A 40 1.49 14.64 15.64
C PRO A 40 2.84 14.06 15.25
N ALA A 41 3.91 14.49 15.94
CA ALA A 41 5.29 14.08 15.64
C ALA A 41 5.59 12.60 15.88
N ASP A 42 4.74 11.86 16.60
CA ASP A 42 4.88 10.45 16.94
C ASP A 42 4.18 9.51 15.94
N VAL A 43 3.08 9.94 15.30
CA VAL A 43 2.19 9.17 14.39
C VAL A 43 2.85 7.93 13.73
N SER A 44 2.33 6.76 14.07
CA SER A 44 2.87 5.44 13.70
C SER A 44 1.87 4.59 12.91
N GLU A 45 0.57 4.76 13.17
CA GLU A 45 -0.51 3.94 12.64
C GLU A 45 -1.06 4.46 11.30
N PRO A 46 -1.37 3.56 10.35
CA PRO A 46 -2.06 3.93 9.12
C PRO A 46 -3.56 4.11 9.38
N ARG A 47 -4.21 5.00 8.63
CA ARG A 47 -5.66 5.17 8.64
C ARG A 47 -6.20 4.77 7.27
N LEU A 48 -6.50 3.48 7.12
CA LEU A 48 -6.86 2.84 5.85
C LEU A 48 -8.37 2.88 5.55
N ASP A 49 -9.15 3.23 6.56
CA ASP A 49 -10.58 3.54 6.58
C ASP A 49 -10.89 4.96 6.05
N GLU A 50 -9.94 5.88 6.16
CA GLU A 50 -10.07 7.24 5.64
C GLU A 50 -9.96 7.29 4.10
N ASN A 51 -10.68 8.21 3.46
CA ASN A 51 -10.53 8.51 2.03
C ASN A 51 -9.95 9.94 1.83
N PRO A 52 -8.88 10.14 1.04
CA PRO A 52 -7.91 9.12 0.58
C PRO A 52 -7.07 8.62 1.78
N PRO A 53 -6.65 7.35 1.86
CA PRO A 53 -6.14 6.77 3.11
C PRO A 53 -4.74 7.26 3.52
N LEU A 54 -4.50 7.31 4.84
CA LEU A 54 -3.16 7.50 5.40
C LEU A 54 -2.41 6.16 5.37
N THR A 55 -1.78 5.87 4.22
CA THR A 55 -1.10 4.60 3.97
C THR A 55 0.26 4.46 4.68
N PHE A 56 0.79 3.22 4.73
CA PHE A 56 2.18 2.94 5.15
C PHE A 56 3.24 3.72 4.35
N ALA A 57 2.98 4.05 3.08
CA ALA A 57 3.87 4.90 2.28
C ALA A 57 3.84 6.35 2.78
N SER A 58 2.68 6.86 3.19
CA SER A 58 2.56 8.18 3.84
C SER A 58 3.32 8.23 5.16
N LEU A 59 3.26 7.15 5.95
CA LEU A 59 4.04 7.00 7.18
C LEU A 59 5.56 6.82 6.95
N ASP A 60 5.97 6.21 5.84
CA ASP A 60 7.38 6.20 5.42
C ASP A 60 7.86 7.62 5.07
N LEU A 61 7.09 8.37 4.28
CA LEU A 61 7.40 9.77 3.95
C LEU A 61 7.51 10.63 5.22
N ILE A 62 6.63 10.42 6.21
CA ILE A 62 6.70 11.06 7.54
C ILE A 62 7.96 10.63 8.31
N ARG A 63 8.32 9.34 8.32
CA ARG A 63 9.55 8.85 8.98
C ARG A 63 10.83 9.38 8.30
N ARG A 64 10.84 9.51 6.96
CA ARG A 64 11.89 10.21 6.20
C ARG A 64 11.92 11.70 6.61
N ALA A 65 10.77 12.33 6.75
CA ALA A 65 10.65 13.74 7.10
C ALA A 65 11.17 14.07 8.51
N ARG A 66 10.96 13.21 9.52
CA ARG A 66 11.53 13.35 10.87
C ARG A 66 13.06 13.44 10.88
N LYS A 67 13.72 12.76 9.93
CA LYS A 67 15.19 12.61 9.87
C LYS A 67 15.87 13.55 8.88
N SER A 68 15.11 14.18 7.98
CA SER A 68 15.62 15.10 6.97
C SER A 68 15.58 16.55 7.46
N SER A 69 16.62 17.32 7.13
CA SER A 69 16.61 18.79 7.23
C SER A 69 16.32 19.48 5.88
N GLY A 70 16.29 18.73 4.78
CA GLY A 70 16.00 19.25 3.43
C GLY A 70 14.50 19.30 3.11
N PRO A 71 14.10 19.88 1.97
CA PRO A 71 12.73 19.84 1.47
C PRO A 71 12.29 18.39 1.21
N LEU A 72 10.98 18.15 1.29
CA LEU A 72 10.39 16.82 1.17
C LEU A 72 9.82 16.65 -0.24
N PRO A 73 10.05 15.51 -0.92
CA PRO A 73 9.57 15.32 -2.28
C PRO A 73 8.06 15.13 -2.31
N ALA A 74 7.41 15.79 -3.26
CA ALA A 74 6.07 15.42 -3.71
C ALA A 74 6.08 14.00 -4.32
N GLU A 75 5.12 13.17 -3.91
CA GLU A 75 4.98 11.77 -4.33
C GLU A 75 3.49 11.43 -4.57
N VAL A 76 3.16 10.69 -5.63
CA VAL A 76 1.82 10.13 -5.88
C VAL A 76 1.73 8.75 -5.25
N HIS A 77 0.72 8.52 -4.40
CA HIS A 77 0.44 7.23 -3.77
C HIS A 77 -0.77 6.55 -4.44
N LEU A 78 -0.85 5.22 -4.27
CA LEU A 78 -1.94 4.37 -4.78
C LEU A 78 -2.22 4.48 -6.29
N PHE A 79 -1.21 4.89 -7.07
CA PHE A 79 -1.31 5.06 -8.52
C PHE A 79 -1.93 3.84 -9.23
N GLY A 80 -2.92 4.09 -10.09
CA GLY A 80 -3.68 3.05 -10.78
C GLY A 80 -4.90 2.51 -10.02
N ARG A 81 -5.19 3.03 -8.81
CA ARG A 81 -6.45 2.82 -8.08
C ARG A 81 -7.33 4.08 -8.13
N PRO A 82 -8.66 3.97 -7.88
CA PRO A 82 -9.55 5.14 -7.79
C PRO A 82 -9.19 6.13 -6.67
N ASP A 83 -8.51 5.68 -5.62
CA ASP A 83 -8.04 6.47 -4.48
C ASP A 83 -6.57 6.95 -4.63
N ALA A 84 -6.06 6.98 -5.86
CA ALA A 84 -4.77 7.58 -6.19
C ALA A 84 -4.76 9.08 -5.86
N HIS A 85 -3.72 9.53 -5.17
CA HIS A 85 -3.62 10.92 -4.75
C HIS A 85 -2.16 11.41 -4.71
N LEU A 86 -1.97 12.68 -5.01
CA LEU A 86 -0.72 13.39 -4.85
C LEU A 86 -0.57 13.81 -3.38
N ILE A 87 0.60 13.55 -2.77
CA ILE A 87 0.90 13.98 -1.41
C ILE A 87 1.94 15.10 -1.42
N LEU A 88 1.61 16.15 -0.67
CA LEU A 88 2.55 17.15 -0.18
C LEU A 88 2.66 17.00 1.33
N LEU A 89 3.88 16.99 1.86
CA LEU A 89 4.14 16.84 3.29
C LEU A 89 5.03 18.00 3.76
N GLU A 90 4.57 18.71 4.79
CA GLU A 90 5.35 19.75 5.46
C GLU A 90 5.55 19.44 6.95
N ARG A 91 6.71 19.84 7.49
CA ARG A 91 7.01 19.72 8.93
C ARG A 91 6.44 20.93 9.67
N VAL A 92 5.79 20.68 10.80
CA VAL A 92 5.51 21.70 11.81
C VAL A 92 6.60 21.60 12.87
N THR A 93 7.33 22.70 13.08
CA THR A 93 8.39 22.79 14.09
C THR A 93 8.04 23.79 15.17
N ASP A 94 8.48 23.54 16.40
CA ASP A 94 8.44 24.53 17.49
C ASP A 94 9.47 25.65 17.29
N GLY A 95 9.46 26.63 18.21
CA GLY A 95 10.42 27.75 18.21
C GLY A 95 11.89 27.35 18.46
N GLN A 96 12.17 26.08 18.76
CA GLN A 96 13.52 25.52 18.89
C GLN A 96 13.95 24.72 17.65
N GLY A 97 13.09 24.61 16.64
CA GLY A 97 13.33 23.88 15.39
C GLY A 97 13.11 22.36 15.49
N ARG A 98 12.57 21.87 16.61
CA ARG A 98 12.20 20.45 16.77
C ARG A 98 10.86 20.21 16.07
N VAL A 99 10.75 19.11 15.33
CA VAL A 99 9.51 18.72 14.65
C VAL A 99 8.49 18.26 15.69
N ILE A 100 7.37 18.97 15.79
CA ILE A 100 6.24 18.68 16.69
C ILE A 100 5.02 18.11 15.96
N GLY A 101 5.00 18.19 14.63
CA GLY A 101 3.99 17.54 13.81
C GLY A 101 4.21 17.70 12.31
N PHE A 102 3.17 17.36 11.54
CA PHE A 102 3.19 17.37 10.08
C PHE A 102 1.87 17.87 9.51
N LEU A 103 1.95 18.61 8.40
CA LEU A 103 0.82 18.85 7.50
C LEU A 103 0.91 17.84 6.35
N HIS A 104 0.01 16.87 6.33
CA HIS A 104 -0.12 15.89 5.24
C HIS A 104 -1.31 16.28 4.36
N LEU A 105 -1.02 16.77 3.16
CA LEU A 105 -2.01 17.22 2.19
C LEU A 105 -2.13 16.22 1.05
N SER A 106 -3.33 15.73 0.81
CA SER A 106 -3.72 14.85 -0.30
C SER A 106 -4.48 15.64 -1.35
N LEU A 107 -4.02 15.62 -2.60
CA LEU A 107 -4.55 16.34 -3.76
C LEU A 107 -4.96 15.35 -4.87
N SER A 108 -5.89 15.73 -5.74
CA SER A 108 -6.21 14.91 -6.93
C SER A 108 -4.99 14.76 -7.86
N THR A 109 -4.81 13.56 -8.43
CA THR A 109 -3.82 13.30 -9.48
C THR A 109 -4.12 14.01 -10.79
N ASP A 110 -5.37 14.43 -11.03
CA ASP A 110 -5.79 15.12 -12.26
C ASP A 110 -5.04 16.44 -12.46
N LEU A 111 -4.62 17.07 -11.36
CA LEU A 111 -3.79 18.28 -11.37
C LEU A 111 -2.50 18.08 -12.18
N LEU A 112 -1.94 16.86 -12.23
CA LEU A 112 -0.74 16.56 -13.00
C LEU A 112 -1.02 16.46 -14.51
N ALA A 113 -2.16 15.88 -14.89
CA ALA A 113 -2.61 15.87 -16.28
C ALA A 113 -2.94 17.29 -16.75
N GLN A 114 -3.69 18.06 -15.94
CA GLN A 114 -4.02 19.46 -16.19
C GLN A 114 -2.80 20.40 -16.20
N ALA A 115 -1.74 20.08 -15.45
CA ALA A 115 -0.47 20.79 -15.54
C ALA A 115 0.22 20.50 -16.88
N LEU A 116 0.28 19.24 -17.33
CA LEU A 116 0.87 18.90 -18.62
C LEU A 116 0.08 19.47 -19.81
N THR A 117 -1.25 19.61 -19.74
CA THR A 117 -2.04 20.26 -20.83
C THR A 117 -1.77 21.77 -20.98
N LYS A 118 -1.08 22.39 -20.02
CA LYS A 118 -0.58 23.78 -20.13
C LYS A 118 0.84 23.89 -20.69
N VAL A 119 1.59 22.79 -20.76
CA VAL A 119 2.97 22.77 -21.29
C VAL A 119 2.96 22.55 -22.80
N GLU A 120 3.02 23.62 -23.59
CA GLU A 120 3.22 23.53 -25.05
C GLU A 120 4.56 22.86 -25.36
N THR A 121 4.55 21.85 -26.23
CA THR A 121 5.74 21.09 -26.59
C THR A 121 5.60 20.47 -27.99
N PRO A 122 6.64 20.55 -28.85
CA PRO A 122 6.65 19.91 -30.16
C PRO A 122 7.00 18.40 -30.09
N GLY A 123 7.03 17.81 -28.89
CA GLY A 123 7.42 16.41 -28.67
C GLY A 123 6.37 15.58 -27.93
N TYR A 124 6.74 14.34 -27.62
CA TYR A 124 6.01 13.51 -26.67
C TYR A 124 6.63 13.65 -25.28
N VAL A 125 5.81 13.82 -24.25
CA VAL A 125 6.24 14.03 -22.87
C VAL A 125 5.59 12.99 -21.96
N GLU A 126 6.38 12.42 -21.06
CA GLU A 126 5.91 11.59 -19.95
C GLU A 126 6.48 12.12 -18.62
N LEU A 127 5.63 12.26 -17.61
CA LEU A 127 6.05 12.54 -16.22
C LEU A 127 6.19 11.21 -15.47
N HIS A 128 7.39 10.90 -14.99
CA HIS A 128 7.73 9.62 -14.36
C HIS A 128 7.99 9.79 -12.86
N GLN A 129 7.32 8.99 -12.04
CA GLN A 129 7.75 8.76 -10.65
C GLN A 129 8.65 7.52 -10.59
N PRO A 130 9.93 7.65 -10.17
CA PRO A 130 10.77 6.50 -9.94
C PRO A 130 10.23 5.69 -8.75
N VAL A 131 10.15 4.37 -8.92
CA VAL A 131 9.81 3.44 -7.85
C VAL A 131 11.04 2.56 -7.61
N PRO A 132 11.52 2.43 -6.35
CA PRO A 132 12.68 1.60 -6.06
C PRO A 132 12.55 0.18 -6.64
N LYS A 133 13.54 -0.22 -7.44
CA LYS A 133 13.66 -1.56 -8.06
C LYS A 133 12.48 -1.96 -8.99
N SER A 134 11.63 -1.02 -9.40
CA SER A 134 10.51 -1.23 -10.33
C SER A 134 10.62 -0.32 -11.55
N ARG A 135 9.81 -0.57 -12.59
CA ARG A 135 9.65 0.41 -13.68
C ARG A 135 9.05 1.71 -13.11
N PRO A 136 9.52 2.90 -13.54
CA PRO A 136 8.90 4.16 -13.13
C PRO A 136 7.41 4.21 -13.51
N LEU A 137 6.60 4.83 -12.66
CA LEU A 137 5.17 5.05 -12.91
C LEU A 137 5.03 6.26 -13.84
N VAL A 138 4.34 6.10 -14.97
CA VAL A 138 4.00 7.21 -15.87
C VAL A 138 2.78 7.93 -15.30
N LEU A 139 3.01 8.98 -14.52
CA LEU A 139 1.97 9.73 -13.82
C LEU A 139 1.05 10.50 -14.78
N ALA A 140 1.62 11.06 -15.85
CA ALA A 140 0.88 11.79 -16.88
C ALA A 140 1.69 11.79 -18.20
N ARG A 141 1.00 11.98 -19.33
CA ARG A 141 1.58 11.95 -20.69
C ARG A 141 0.92 12.97 -21.62
N ARG A 142 1.65 13.52 -22.59
CA ARG A 142 1.14 14.45 -23.62
C ARG A 142 1.91 14.31 -24.95
N GLY A 143 1.23 14.54 -26.07
CA GLY A 143 1.84 14.54 -27.41
C GLY A 143 1.70 13.19 -28.14
N ASN A 144 2.39 13.03 -29.27
CA ASN A 144 2.27 11.84 -30.11
C ASN A 144 3.16 10.67 -29.62
N PRO A 145 2.60 9.55 -29.11
CA PRO A 145 3.39 8.45 -28.57
C PRO A 145 4.32 7.76 -29.59
N ALA A 146 4.07 7.89 -30.90
CA ALA A 146 4.97 7.35 -31.93
C ALA A 146 6.38 7.98 -31.91
N LEU A 147 6.54 9.15 -31.27
CA LEU A 147 7.86 9.77 -31.04
C LEU A 147 8.69 9.04 -29.98
N ARG A 148 8.10 8.16 -29.16
CA ARG A 148 8.83 7.35 -28.17
C ARG A 148 9.85 6.40 -28.81
N GLU A 149 9.58 5.95 -30.03
CA GLU A 149 10.43 5.02 -30.80
C GLU A 149 11.36 5.74 -31.79
N ARG A 150 10.96 6.92 -32.27
CA ARG A 150 11.61 7.62 -33.40
C ARG A 150 12.29 8.93 -33.01
N GLY A 151 11.91 9.50 -31.87
CA GLY A 151 12.41 10.77 -31.35
C GLY A 151 13.60 10.59 -30.41
N ARG A 152 14.44 11.61 -30.30
CA ARG A 152 15.58 11.60 -29.37
C ARG A 152 15.07 11.92 -27.97
N GLN A 153 15.29 11.00 -27.03
CA GLN A 153 14.91 11.18 -25.63
C GLN A 153 15.84 12.19 -24.93
N GLN A 154 15.22 13.09 -24.16
CA GLN A 154 15.82 13.92 -23.14
C GLN A 154 15.14 13.65 -21.79
N SER A 155 15.81 13.95 -20.68
CA SER A 155 15.22 13.82 -19.35
C SER A 155 15.69 14.89 -18.38
N ALA A 156 14.77 15.44 -17.60
CA ALA A 156 15.05 16.40 -16.53
C ALA A 156 14.43 15.95 -15.20
N HIS A 157 15.06 16.29 -14.07
CA HIS A 157 14.47 16.11 -12.75
C HIS A 157 13.49 17.26 -12.45
N VAL A 158 12.33 16.98 -11.86
CA VAL A 158 11.36 18.01 -11.45
C VAL A 158 11.69 18.45 -10.01
N PRO A 159 12.20 19.68 -9.78
CA PRO A 159 12.64 20.13 -8.45
C PRO A 159 11.52 20.04 -7.39
N GLY A 160 11.88 19.68 -6.16
CA GLY A 160 10.90 19.52 -5.06
C GLY A 160 10.01 18.28 -5.15
N SER A 161 10.23 17.38 -6.12
CA SER A 161 9.53 16.11 -6.25
C SER A 161 10.50 14.95 -6.39
N SER A 162 10.01 13.72 -6.34
CA SER A 162 10.79 12.54 -6.73
C SER A 162 10.84 12.37 -8.27
N TRP A 163 10.17 13.21 -9.06
CA TRP A 163 9.82 12.91 -10.45
C TRP A 163 10.89 13.29 -11.49
N ARG A 164 10.79 12.65 -12.66
CA ARG A 164 11.53 12.98 -13.87
C ARG A 164 10.57 13.27 -15.01
N LEU A 165 10.80 14.34 -15.75
CA LEU A 165 10.16 14.59 -17.03
C LEU A 165 11.01 13.92 -18.11
N LEU A 166 10.39 13.10 -18.96
CA LEU A 166 10.99 12.54 -20.17
C LEU A 166 10.34 13.21 -21.38
N LEU A 167 11.15 13.62 -22.35
CA LEU A 167 10.73 14.32 -23.56
C LEU A 167 11.37 13.67 -24.78
N TRP A 168 10.57 13.31 -25.79
CA TRP A 168 11.02 12.79 -27.07
C TRP A 168 10.71 13.80 -28.18
N LEU A 169 11.76 14.33 -28.81
CA LEU A 169 11.66 15.33 -29.89
C LEU A 169 12.02 14.72 -31.25
N THR A 170 11.42 15.25 -32.31
CA THR A 170 11.90 15.00 -33.68
C THR A 170 13.24 15.72 -33.92
N PRO A 171 14.09 15.25 -34.86
CA PRO A 171 15.31 15.97 -35.24
C PRO A 171 15.05 17.42 -35.68
N ALA A 172 14.00 17.66 -36.47
CA ALA A 172 13.63 19.01 -36.90
C ALA A 172 13.17 19.92 -35.74
N ALA A 173 12.50 19.38 -34.71
CA ALA A 173 12.14 20.14 -33.52
C ALA A 173 13.37 20.49 -32.63
N LEU A 174 14.47 19.75 -32.75
CA LEU A 174 15.75 20.09 -32.09
C LEU A 174 16.50 21.21 -32.83
N GLU A 175 16.32 21.37 -34.14
CA GLU A 175 16.92 22.44 -34.94
C GLU A 175 16.23 23.80 -34.74
N GLY A 176 14.95 23.80 -34.33
CA GLY A 176 14.16 25.01 -34.04
C GLY A 176 14.28 25.54 -32.61
N LEU A 177 14.99 24.85 -31.70
CA LEU A 177 15.20 25.31 -30.33
C LEU A 177 16.37 26.32 -30.29
N PRO A 178 16.22 27.49 -29.63
CA PRO A 178 17.30 28.46 -29.56
C PRO A 178 18.49 27.90 -28.78
N VAL A 179 19.58 27.66 -29.50
CA VAL A 179 20.88 27.34 -28.90
C VAL A 179 21.47 28.63 -28.34
N GLU A 180 21.26 28.88 -27.05
CA GLU A 180 22.02 29.90 -26.32
C GLU A 180 23.48 29.44 -26.12
N THR A 181 24.27 29.53 -27.19
CA THR A 181 25.74 29.58 -27.10
C THR A 181 26.22 31.01 -27.15
N GLY A 182 26.32 31.63 -25.97
CA GLY A 182 27.12 32.83 -25.71
C GLY A 182 27.71 32.73 -24.31
N SER A 183 29.01 32.89 -24.07
CA SER A 183 30.14 33.17 -24.97
C SER A 183 31.43 32.51 -24.39
N GLU A 184 32.55 32.30 -25.08
CA GLU A 184 32.99 32.68 -26.43
C GLU A 184 33.54 31.49 -27.23
N SER A 185 33.73 31.71 -28.53
CA SER A 185 34.16 30.74 -29.53
C SER A 185 35.69 30.70 -29.76
N ARG A 186 36.20 29.58 -30.29
CA ARG A 186 36.92 29.54 -31.60
C ARG A 186 37.48 28.15 -31.95
N LEU A 187 37.13 27.69 -33.15
CA LEU A 187 37.97 26.83 -34.00
C LEU A 187 38.68 27.74 -35.03
N PRO A 188 39.71 27.26 -35.76
CA PRO A 188 40.83 26.42 -35.32
C PRO A 188 42.19 27.09 -35.65
N LEU A 189 43.31 26.57 -35.13
CA LEU A 189 44.63 26.65 -35.79
C LEU A 189 45.61 25.68 -35.10
N LEU A 190 46.22 24.80 -35.89
CA LEU A 190 47.47 24.10 -35.53
C LEU A 190 48.63 25.14 -35.51
N PRO A 191 49.77 24.91 -34.81
CA PRO A 191 50.26 23.61 -34.36
C PRO A 191 50.81 23.53 -32.90
N GLY A 192 50.91 22.30 -32.41
CA GLY A 192 52.15 21.80 -31.78
C GLY A 192 52.43 22.10 -30.30
N SER A 193 53.03 21.08 -29.65
CA SER A 193 53.98 21.21 -28.53
C SER A 193 53.36 21.61 -27.16
N LEU A 194 53.62 20.94 -26.02
CA LEU A 194 54.52 19.83 -25.65
C LEU A 194 54.00 19.07 -24.40
N LEU A 195 54.48 17.83 -24.23
CA LEU A 195 54.88 17.18 -22.97
C LEU A 195 53.87 16.99 -21.80
N ALA A 196 53.54 15.71 -21.56
CA ALA A 196 53.57 15.11 -20.21
C ALA A 196 55.05 15.10 -19.67
N PRO A 197 55.40 14.83 -18.37
CA PRO A 197 54.69 13.90 -17.47
C PRO A 197 54.87 14.12 -15.92
N VAL A 198 54.53 13.08 -15.12
CA VAL A 198 55.39 12.46 -14.07
C VAL A 198 55.28 12.81 -12.54
N LEU A 199 55.14 11.70 -11.76
CA LEU A 199 55.62 11.36 -10.39
C LEU A 199 55.01 11.89 -9.06
N LEU A 200 54.77 10.90 -8.16
CA LEU A 200 55.06 10.78 -6.70
C LEU A 200 54.68 11.95 -5.76
N GLY A 201 53.99 11.77 -4.62
CA GLY A 201 54.01 10.66 -3.67
C GLY A 201 54.23 11.22 -2.25
N GLY A 202 53.31 10.94 -1.31
CA GLY A 202 53.37 11.40 0.09
C GLY A 202 53.00 12.88 0.30
N GLY A 203 52.42 13.30 1.43
CA GLY A 203 51.99 12.58 2.64
C GLY A 203 51.29 13.57 3.58
N ALA A 204 50.44 13.07 4.49
CA ALA A 204 49.57 13.89 5.34
C ALA A 204 50.29 14.97 6.18
N GLY A 205 49.57 16.06 6.52
CA GLY A 205 50.05 16.97 7.56
C GLY A 205 49.24 18.25 7.77
N LEU A 206 49.12 19.10 6.75
CA LEU A 206 48.83 20.54 6.97
C LEU A 206 47.64 21.15 6.19
N TRP A 207 47.02 20.42 5.26
CA TRP A 207 45.97 21.00 4.39
C TRP A 207 44.53 20.92 4.93
N TRP A 208 44.29 20.19 6.03
CA TRP A 208 42.96 20.08 6.66
C TRP A 208 42.57 21.33 7.51
N SER A 209 43.47 22.30 7.66
CA SER A 209 43.27 23.46 8.52
C SER A 209 43.06 24.76 7.74
N ARG A 210 41.79 25.17 7.63
CA ARG A 210 41.30 26.55 7.33
C ARG A 210 41.37 27.03 5.87
N ARG A 211 40.35 26.66 5.07
CA ARG A 211 39.49 27.63 4.34
C ARG A 211 38.30 26.96 3.60
N GLN A 212 37.11 27.04 4.20
CA GLN A 212 35.91 27.44 3.46
C GLN A 212 35.90 28.99 3.33
N PRO A 213 34.97 29.66 2.62
CA PRO A 213 33.82 29.20 1.81
C PRO A 213 33.95 29.69 0.33
N ARG A 214 32.96 29.67 -0.59
CA ARG A 214 31.48 29.55 -0.56
C ARG A 214 30.97 28.81 -1.80
N VAL A 215 29.81 28.14 -1.69
CA VAL A 215 28.90 27.92 -2.84
C VAL A 215 27.95 29.12 -2.91
N ARG A 216 27.91 29.82 -4.05
CA ARG A 216 26.85 30.81 -4.33
C ARG A 216 25.65 30.06 -4.89
N VAL A 217 24.54 30.08 -4.15
CA VAL A 217 23.24 29.61 -4.64
C VAL A 217 22.58 30.76 -5.40
N HIS A 218 22.08 30.49 -6.62
CA HIS A 218 21.37 31.49 -7.42
C HIS A 218 19.95 31.71 -6.83
N PRO A 219 19.38 32.94 -6.87
CA PRO A 219 18.16 33.26 -6.11
C PRO A 219 16.89 32.47 -6.46
N GLY A 220 16.87 31.71 -7.58
CA GLY A 220 15.71 30.93 -8.03
C GLY A 220 15.72 29.44 -7.70
N THR A 221 16.55 28.97 -6.75
CA THR A 221 16.72 27.51 -6.47
C THR A 221 16.21 27.04 -5.10
N SER A 222 15.53 27.90 -4.34
CA SER A 222 14.66 27.50 -3.22
C SER A 222 13.18 27.65 -3.61
N TYR A 223 12.27 27.03 -2.85
CA TYR A 223 10.82 27.21 -3.04
C TYR A 223 10.41 28.69 -2.93
N GLU A 224 10.97 29.42 -1.96
CA GLU A 224 10.81 30.88 -1.85
C GLU A 224 11.35 31.62 -3.08
N GLY A 225 12.48 31.17 -3.64
CA GLY A 225 13.06 31.71 -4.86
C GLY A 225 12.19 31.50 -6.11
N ALA A 226 11.54 30.34 -6.21
CA ALA A 226 10.60 30.04 -7.29
C ALA A 226 9.31 30.88 -7.16
N VAL A 227 8.74 30.97 -5.96
CA VAL A 227 7.60 31.86 -5.67
C VAL A 227 7.97 33.31 -5.98
N ARG A 228 9.15 33.76 -5.57
CA ARG A 228 9.63 35.13 -5.83
C ARG A 228 9.86 35.41 -7.31
N ALA A 229 10.42 34.47 -8.08
CA ALA A 229 10.60 34.62 -9.52
C ALA A 229 9.25 34.70 -10.28
N ILE A 230 8.23 33.96 -9.82
CA ILE A 230 6.85 34.08 -10.33
C ILE A 230 6.26 35.45 -9.96
N MET A 231 6.49 35.95 -8.74
CA MET A 231 6.05 37.29 -8.30
C MET A 231 6.77 38.44 -9.03
N GLU A 232 8.04 38.26 -9.39
CA GLU A 232 8.87 39.23 -10.14
C GLU A 232 8.66 39.14 -11.67
N GLY A 233 7.65 38.39 -12.13
CA GLY A 233 7.21 38.36 -13.53
C GLY A 233 8.06 37.53 -14.48
N GLN A 234 8.96 36.69 -13.97
CA GLN A 234 9.89 35.88 -14.79
C GLN A 234 9.19 34.70 -15.50
N TYR A 235 7.96 34.36 -15.11
CA TYR A 235 7.17 33.27 -15.68
C TYR A 235 5.71 33.70 -15.92
N PRO A 236 5.39 34.34 -17.08
CA PRO A 236 4.07 34.89 -17.34
C PRO A 236 2.97 33.81 -17.40
N GLY A 237 1.88 34.01 -16.66
CA GLY A 237 0.67 33.17 -16.67
C GLY A 237 0.58 32.14 -15.53
N MET A 238 1.60 32.02 -14.68
CA MET A 238 1.57 31.10 -13.52
C MET A 238 0.95 31.71 -12.26
N GLU A 239 0.76 33.03 -12.20
CA GLU A 239 0.15 33.74 -11.07
C GLU A 239 -1.28 33.27 -10.73
N HIS A 240 -2.00 32.73 -11.72
CA HIS A 240 -3.38 32.26 -11.58
C HIS A 240 -3.51 30.94 -10.78
N LEU A 241 -2.39 30.29 -10.44
CA LEU A 241 -2.36 29.06 -9.65
C LEU A 241 -2.36 29.33 -8.13
N ILE A 242 -2.31 30.59 -7.70
CA ILE A 242 -2.29 30.99 -6.28
C ILE A 242 -3.54 31.84 -5.97
N PRO A 243 -4.56 31.27 -5.30
CA PRO A 243 -5.79 32.01 -4.99
C PRO A 243 -5.53 33.21 -4.06
N GLY A 244 -6.03 34.38 -4.45
CA GLY A 244 -5.98 35.62 -3.65
C GLY A 244 -4.83 36.57 -3.94
N LEU A 245 -3.92 36.27 -4.87
CA LEU A 245 -2.80 37.15 -5.22
C LEU A 245 -3.17 38.18 -6.31
N LYS A 246 -2.92 39.48 -6.06
CA LYS A 246 -2.84 40.51 -7.11
C LYS A 246 -1.38 40.82 -7.43
N ARG A 247 -1.03 40.98 -8.71
CA ARG A 247 0.32 41.37 -9.17
C ARG A 247 0.79 42.65 -8.48
N VAL A 248 2.04 42.67 -8.00
CA VAL A 248 2.77 43.90 -7.71
C VAL A 248 3.54 44.28 -8.97
N SER A 249 2.89 45.00 -9.89
CA SER A 249 3.54 45.45 -11.13
C SER A 249 4.11 46.88 -10.98
N GLY A 250 5.42 46.96 -10.82
CA GLY A 250 6.22 48.03 -11.43
C GLY A 250 7.09 47.37 -12.52
N GLU A 251 7.25 47.89 -13.74
CA GLU A 251 6.82 49.18 -14.29
C GLU A 251 6.21 48.97 -15.69
N ALA A 252 5.38 49.92 -16.15
CA ALA A 252 4.82 49.90 -17.51
C ALA A 252 4.90 51.30 -18.16
N PRO A 253 5.17 51.33 -19.47
CA PRO A 253 4.54 52.32 -20.36
C PRO A 253 4.04 51.64 -21.67
N LEU A 254 2.93 52.01 -22.34
CA LEU A 254 1.88 53.02 -22.17
C LEU A 254 0.54 52.40 -22.62
N GLY A 255 -0.63 52.91 -22.20
CA GLY A 255 -1.89 52.36 -22.76
C GLY A 255 -3.28 52.84 -22.31
N LYS A 256 -3.42 53.90 -21.49
CA LYS A 256 -4.70 54.56 -21.12
C LYS A 256 -5.87 53.71 -20.54
N GLY A 257 -6.19 54.02 -19.28
CA GLY A 257 -7.56 54.40 -18.91
C GLY A 257 -8.36 53.45 -18.03
N LEU A 258 -8.35 53.69 -16.71
CA LEU A 258 -9.45 54.40 -16.00
C LEU A 258 -9.13 54.52 -14.49
N GLU A 259 -9.50 55.66 -13.90
CA GLU A 259 -9.39 55.99 -12.46
C GLU A 259 -10.56 55.36 -11.68
N GLY A 260 -10.56 55.17 -10.35
CA GLY A 260 -9.58 55.49 -9.29
C GLY A 260 -10.07 54.99 -7.90
N GLU A 261 -9.61 55.67 -6.83
CA GLU A 261 -10.01 55.57 -5.41
C GLU A 261 -9.41 54.46 -4.48
N ASP A 262 -8.49 54.95 -3.64
CA ASP A 262 -8.17 54.67 -2.24
C ASP A 262 -7.94 53.26 -1.66
N ILE A 263 -6.66 53.05 -1.31
CA ILE A 263 -6.15 52.06 -0.37
C ILE A 263 -6.35 52.58 1.06
N THR A 264 -7.19 51.92 1.85
CA THR A 264 -7.18 52.05 3.32
C THR A 264 -6.82 50.73 4.00
N ARG A 265 -6.17 50.85 5.17
CA ARG A 265 -5.58 49.72 5.92
C ARG A 265 -6.67 48.80 6.47
N ILE A 266 -6.54 47.49 6.22
CA ILE A 266 -7.14 46.47 7.10
C ILE A 266 -6.08 46.09 8.15
N THR A 267 -6.14 46.77 9.29
CA THR A 267 -5.64 46.21 10.55
C THR A 267 -6.45 44.97 10.93
N MET A 268 -5.78 43.94 11.43
CA MET A 268 -6.45 42.81 12.09
C MET A 268 -7.35 43.35 13.22
N PRO A 269 -8.63 42.95 13.33
CA PRO A 269 -9.37 43.14 14.57
C PRO A 269 -8.69 42.34 15.68
N GLY A 270 -8.55 42.97 16.85
CA GLY A 270 -7.79 42.42 17.96
C GLY A 270 -8.50 41.29 18.71
N SER A 271 -7.75 40.67 19.62
CA SER A 271 -8.19 39.72 20.64
C SER A 271 -9.63 39.93 21.14
N GLY A 272 -10.51 39.00 20.77
CA GLY A 272 -11.92 38.98 21.16
C GLY A 272 -12.47 37.55 21.17
N ASP A 273 -12.29 36.86 22.29
CA ASP A 273 -13.06 35.68 22.74
C ASP A 273 -13.26 34.49 21.76
N GLU A 274 -12.22 34.08 21.02
CA GLU A 274 -12.20 32.77 20.33
C GLU A 274 -12.39 31.59 21.32
N SER A 275 -12.11 31.81 22.62
CA SER A 275 -12.38 30.87 23.71
C SER A 275 -13.85 30.48 23.84
N ALA A 276 -14.77 31.46 23.80
CA ALA A 276 -16.19 31.20 23.97
C ALA A 276 -16.82 30.44 22.78
N GLU A 277 -16.39 30.70 21.54
CA GLU A 277 -16.86 29.93 20.38
C GLU A 277 -16.33 28.48 20.41
N LEU A 278 -15.06 28.27 20.79
CA LEU A 278 -14.49 26.93 20.97
C LEU A 278 -15.17 26.15 22.10
N GLU A 279 -15.46 26.79 23.25
CA GLU A 279 -16.25 26.16 24.32
C GLU A 279 -17.69 25.87 23.89
N ALA A 280 -18.35 26.77 23.16
CA ALA A 280 -19.73 26.55 22.70
C ALA A 280 -19.85 25.38 21.72
N VAL A 281 -18.87 25.19 20.83
CA VAL A 281 -18.80 24.05 19.92
C VAL A 281 -18.47 22.76 20.68
N ALA A 282 -17.51 22.79 21.60
CA ALA A 282 -17.17 21.63 22.44
C ALA A 282 -18.33 21.22 23.38
N ALA A 283 -19.10 22.18 23.89
CA ALA A 283 -20.29 21.95 24.71
C ALA A 283 -21.39 21.28 23.89
N LYS A 284 -21.69 21.76 22.67
CA LYS A 284 -22.64 21.10 21.77
C LYS A 284 -22.23 19.67 21.39
N ALA A 285 -20.93 19.43 21.20
CA ALA A 285 -20.43 18.09 20.93
C ALA A 285 -20.61 17.14 22.13
N ARG A 286 -20.37 17.62 23.37
CA ARG A 286 -20.65 16.86 24.60
C ARG A 286 -22.14 16.62 24.82
N GLU A 287 -22.98 17.60 24.48
CA GLU A 287 -24.44 17.48 24.60
C GLU A 287 -25.04 16.50 23.56
N ALA A 288 -24.45 16.43 22.36
CA ALA A 288 -24.78 15.42 21.35
C ALA A 288 -24.32 14.01 21.79
N ALA A 289 -23.12 13.88 22.37
CA ALA A 289 -22.61 12.62 22.90
C ALA A 289 -23.33 12.12 24.17
N ALA A 290 -24.10 12.99 24.85
CA ALA A 290 -24.90 12.65 26.03
C ALA A 290 -26.35 12.26 25.71
N ARG A 291 -26.77 12.32 24.43
CA ARG A 291 -28.10 11.91 23.95
C ARG A 291 -28.02 10.64 23.12
N ASP A 292 -27.62 9.55 23.76
CA ASP A 292 -27.74 8.19 23.21
C ASP A 292 -28.65 7.33 24.09
N GLU A 293 -29.91 7.76 24.20
CA GLU A 293 -31.05 6.87 24.44
C GLU A 293 -32.02 7.09 23.28
N GLY A 294 -32.34 6.01 22.56
CA GLY A 294 -32.72 6.12 21.15
C GLY A 294 -34.16 6.55 20.88
N GLU A 295 -34.35 7.25 19.76
CA GLU A 295 -35.61 7.25 19.03
C GLU A 295 -35.36 7.38 17.52
N VAL A 296 -36.16 6.67 16.72
CA VAL A 296 -36.07 6.69 15.25
C VAL A 296 -36.77 7.94 14.73
N LEU A 297 -36.07 8.77 13.94
CA LEU A 297 -36.68 9.87 13.20
C LEU A 297 -36.52 9.70 11.68
N ASP A 298 -37.64 9.34 11.07
CA ASP A 298 -37.91 9.47 9.64
C ASP A 298 -37.84 10.95 9.22
N LEU A 299 -37.09 11.22 8.14
CA LEU A 299 -37.05 12.52 7.47
C LEU A 299 -37.25 12.36 5.95
N SER A 300 -38.34 11.69 5.59
CA SER A 300 -39.01 11.89 4.31
C SER A 300 -39.55 13.33 4.21
N GLY A 301 -38.86 14.18 3.46
CA GLY A 301 -39.23 15.59 3.28
C GLY A 301 -38.49 16.21 2.10
N GLY A 302 -39.13 16.23 0.93
CA GLY A 302 -38.49 16.61 -0.33
C GLY A 302 -38.37 18.12 -0.57
N MET A 303 -37.49 18.47 -1.50
CA MET A 303 -37.59 19.67 -2.32
C MET A 303 -37.34 19.31 -3.79
N GLU A 304 -38.27 19.66 -4.65
CA GLU A 304 -38.14 19.58 -6.11
C GLU A 304 -37.23 20.72 -6.60
N VAL A 305 -36.34 20.46 -7.56
CA VAL A 305 -35.92 21.47 -8.55
C VAL A 305 -35.58 20.82 -9.90
N GLU A 306 -36.51 21.02 -10.84
CA GLU A 306 -36.42 21.23 -12.29
C GLU A 306 -35.29 20.61 -13.17
N GLU A 307 -35.75 20.10 -14.32
CA GLU A 307 -34.98 19.67 -15.48
C GLU A 307 -34.29 20.84 -16.21
N LEU A 308 -33.09 20.60 -16.77
CA LEU A 308 -32.58 21.34 -17.94
C LEU A 308 -31.77 20.40 -18.85
N GLU A 309 -32.42 19.85 -19.88
CA GLU A 309 -31.76 19.31 -21.07
C GLU A 309 -31.50 20.44 -22.08
N GLU A 310 -30.25 20.67 -22.51
CA GLU A 310 -29.95 21.31 -23.81
C GLU A 310 -28.63 20.77 -24.43
N GLY A 311 -28.77 19.88 -25.42
CA GLY A 311 -28.24 20.09 -26.78
C GLY A 311 -26.72 20.03 -27.12
N LEU A 312 -26.26 18.83 -27.50
CA LEU A 312 -25.45 18.54 -28.73
C LEU A 312 -24.01 19.12 -28.90
N PRO A 313 -23.17 18.62 -29.86
CA PRO A 313 -23.41 17.59 -30.88
C PRO A 313 -22.38 16.42 -30.95
N GLU A 314 -22.77 15.35 -31.64
CA GLU A 314 -21.83 14.39 -32.26
C GLU A 314 -21.14 14.99 -33.50
N GLY A 315 -19.91 14.56 -33.82
CA GLY A 315 -19.34 14.81 -35.16
C GLY A 315 -17.82 14.69 -35.30
N ALA A 316 -17.39 13.60 -35.95
CA ALA A 316 -16.12 13.41 -36.67
C ALA A 316 -14.78 13.54 -35.91
N LEU A 317 -13.97 12.47 -35.99
CA LEU A 317 -12.85 12.41 -36.94
C LEU A 317 -12.37 10.96 -37.13
N GLU A 318 -12.53 10.44 -38.35
CA GLU A 318 -11.99 9.14 -38.79
C GLU A 318 -10.46 9.17 -38.86
N GLN A 319 -9.80 8.02 -38.64
CA GLN A 319 -8.48 7.72 -39.22
C GLN A 319 -8.40 6.22 -39.63
N PRO A 320 -7.57 5.88 -40.63
CA PRO A 320 -7.95 4.89 -41.64
C PRO A 320 -7.38 3.49 -41.44
N ASP A 321 -7.95 2.55 -42.21
CA ASP A 321 -7.49 1.16 -42.36
C ASP A 321 -6.01 1.05 -42.76
N LEU A 322 -5.34 0.04 -42.18
CA LEU A 322 -4.14 -0.56 -42.74
C LEU A 322 -4.29 -2.09 -42.74
N VAL A 323 -4.56 -2.62 -43.93
CA VAL A 323 -4.73 -4.04 -44.21
C VAL A 323 -3.39 -4.78 -44.07
N LEU A 324 -3.42 -5.94 -43.40
CA LEU A 324 -2.44 -7.02 -43.60
C LEU A 324 -3.19 -8.36 -43.63
N ASP A 325 -3.01 -9.10 -44.72
CA ASP A 325 -3.70 -10.37 -44.97
C ASP A 325 -3.21 -11.51 -44.05
N GLY A 326 -4.15 -12.29 -43.52
CA GLY A 326 -3.91 -13.51 -42.74
C GLY A 326 -5.22 -14.25 -42.44
N GLU A 327 -5.27 -15.54 -42.73
CA GLU A 327 -6.51 -16.36 -42.80
C GLU A 327 -7.29 -16.50 -41.47
N PRO A 328 -8.61 -16.79 -41.53
CA PRO A 328 -9.54 -16.45 -40.45
C PRO A 328 -9.54 -17.45 -39.28
N SER A 329 -9.29 -16.98 -38.06
CA SER A 329 -9.80 -17.65 -36.86
C SER A 329 -11.30 -17.38 -36.70
N ALA A 330 -12.08 -18.40 -36.37
CA ALA A 330 -13.51 -18.27 -36.07
C ALA A 330 -13.78 -17.17 -35.04
N PRO A 331 -14.90 -16.43 -35.14
CA PRO A 331 -15.18 -15.31 -34.25
C PRO A 331 -15.28 -15.78 -32.80
N ALA A 332 -14.56 -15.08 -31.91
CA ALA A 332 -14.80 -15.20 -30.49
C ALA A 332 -16.25 -14.74 -30.18
N PRO A 333 -16.96 -15.39 -29.25
CA PRO A 333 -18.32 -14.98 -28.91
C PRO A 333 -18.32 -13.56 -28.36
N GLU A 334 -19.28 -12.78 -28.85
CA GLU A 334 -19.51 -11.39 -28.48
C GLU A 334 -19.71 -11.28 -26.97
N ALA A 335 -18.98 -10.36 -26.32
CA ALA A 335 -19.02 -10.23 -24.87
C ALA A 335 -20.40 -9.73 -24.43
N ALA A 336 -21.16 -10.59 -23.76
CA ALA A 336 -22.46 -10.24 -23.21
C ALA A 336 -22.36 -9.01 -22.28
N PRO A 337 -23.37 -8.13 -22.25
CA PRO A 337 -23.39 -6.99 -21.35
C PRO A 337 -23.22 -7.43 -19.90
N ALA A 338 -22.51 -6.62 -19.11
CA ALA A 338 -22.29 -6.92 -17.69
C ALA A 338 -23.63 -6.95 -16.96
N ALA A 339 -24.00 -8.12 -16.44
CA ALA A 339 -25.18 -8.28 -15.61
C ALA A 339 -25.01 -7.47 -14.31
N GLU A 340 -26.05 -6.74 -13.93
CA GLU A 340 -26.13 -6.12 -12.61
C GLU A 340 -26.17 -7.21 -11.53
N ALA A 341 -25.47 -6.98 -10.42
CA ALA A 341 -25.39 -7.94 -9.33
C ALA A 341 -26.78 -8.21 -8.72
N ALA A 342 -27.13 -9.49 -8.56
CA ALA A 342 -28.40 -9.91 -8.01
C ALA A 342 -28.40 -9.80 -6.47
N GLU A 343 -29.60 -9.78 -5.88
CA GLU A 343 -29.76 -9.85 -4.42
C GLU A 343 -29.15 -11.16 -3.89
N GLY A 344 -28.15 -11.03 -3.01
CA GLY A 344 -27.35 -12.15 -2.49
C GLY A 344 -25.97 -12.33 -3.14
N ASP A 345 -25.64 -11.63 -4.22
CA ASP A 345 -24.29 -11.68 -4.81
C ASP A 345 -23.23 -11.06 -3.87
N PRO A 346 -22.08 -11.70 -3.67
CA PRO A 346 -20.98 -11.15 -2.90
C PRO A 346 -20.34 -9.97 -3.65
N PRO A 347 -20.13 -8.80 -3.01
CA PRO A 347 -19.66 -7.61 -3.70
C PRO A 347 -18.21 -7.74 -4.16
N ALA A 348 -17.90 -7.22 -5.35
CA ALA A 348 -16.56 -7.26 -5.96
C ALA A 348 -15.39 -6.87 -5.03
N SER A 349 -15.65 -6.01 -4.03
CA SER A 349 -14.66 -5.52 -3.06
C SER A 349 -14.10 -6.61 -2.13
N ILE A 350 -14.77 -7.75 -1.95
CA ILE A 350 -14.22 -8.86 -1.14
C ILE A 350 -13.26 -9.75 -1.93
N PHE A 351 -13.24 -9.68 -3.27
CA PHE A 351 -12.38 -10.47 -4.14
C PHE A 351 -11.01 -9.78 -4.29
N ARG A 352 -10.09 -10.07 -3.37
CA ARG A 352 -8.80 -9.38 -3.26
C ARG A 352 -7.73 -10.06 -4.12
N ALA A 353 -6.51 -9.51 -4.09
CA ALA A 353 -5.40 -9.96 -4.92
C ALA A 353 -4.92 -11.39 -4.60
N TYR A 354 -5.14 -11.92 -3.40
CA TYR A 354 -4.58 -13.21 -2.95
C TYR A 354 -5.59 -14.13 -2.26
N ASP A 355 -6.73 -13.59 -1.82
CA ASP A 355 -7.78 -14.26 -1.06
C ASP A 355 -9.13 -13.57 -1.27
N ILE A 356 -10.20 -14.16 -0.75
CA ILE A 356 -11.48 -13.49 -0.55
C ILE A 356 -11.56 -13.04 0.92
N ARG A 357 -11.99 -11.81 1.21
CA ARG A 357 -12.01 -11.25 2.59
C ARG A 357 -13.09 -10.18 2.75
N GLY A 358 -14.04 -10.42 3.65
CA GLY A 358 -15.16 -9.52 3.96
C GLY A 358 -15.56 -9.51 5.43
N VAL A 359 -16.53 -8.66 5.77
CA VAL A 359 -17.13 -8.54 7.10
C VAL A 359 -18.41 -9.37 7.13
N VAL A 360 -18.53 -10.24 8.12
CA VAL A 360 -19.62 -11.21 8.27
C VAL A 360 -20.95 -10.47 8.45
N GLY A 361 -21.98 -10.94 7.76
CA GLY A 361 -23.33 -10.34 7.79
C GLY A 361 -23.45 -8.97 7.08
N ARG A 362 -22.35 -8.45 6.49
CA ARG A 362 -22.35 -7.20 5.71
C ARG A 362 -21.91 -7.42 4.27
N THR A 363 -20.65 -7.82 4.08
CA THR A 363 -20.06 -8.09 2.76
C THR A 363 -19.71 -9.55 2.54
N LEU A 364 -19.76 -10.37 3.59
CA LEU A 364 -19.62 -11.81 3.54
C LEU A 364 -20.83 -12.44 4.26
N THR A 365 -21.80 -12.92 3.48
CA THR A 365 -23.05 -13.51 3.98
C THR A 365 -23.06 -15.02 3.76
N GLU A 366 -23.98 -15.76 4.39
CA GLU A 366 -24.15 -17.20 4.14
C GLU A 366 -24.38 -17.47 2.64
N GLU A 367 -25.32 -16.76 2.02
CA GLU A 367 -25.64 -16.88 0.59
C GLU A 367 -24.45 -16.50 -0.31
N GLY A 368 -23.73 -15.42 0.03
CA GLY A 368 -22.53 -15.03 -0.70
C GLY A 368 -21.43 -16.11 -0.65
N VAL A 369 -21.25 -16.76 0.49
CA VAL A 369 -20.29 -17.87 0.64
C VAL A 369 -20.77 -19.15 -0.07
N TYR A 370 -22.06 -19.43 -0.07
CA TYR A 370 -22.65 -20.51 -0.87
C TYR A 370 -22.43 -20.30 -2.38
N ARG A 371 -22.68 -19.09 -2.91
CA ARG A 371 -22.42 -18.72 -4.31
C ARG A 371 -20.92 -18.75 -4.65
N ILE A 372 -20.04 -18.39 -3.72
CA ILE A 372 -18.59 -18.61 -3.85
C ILE A 372 -18.24 -20.10 -3.91
N GLY A 373 -18.90 -20.95 -3.10
CA GLY A 373 -18.76 -22.41 -3.16
C GLY A 373 -19.10 -22.97 -4.54
N LEU A 374 -20.25 -22.58 -5.10
CA LEU A 374 -20.64 -22.94 -6.48
C LEU A 374 -19.57 -22.51 -7.49
N ALA A 375 -19.05 -21.29 -7.37
CA ALA A 375 -18.05 -20.75 -8.29
C ALA A 375 -16.71 -21.51 -8.22
N ILE A 376 -16.21 -21.79 -7.00
CA ILE A 376 -14.98 -22.54 -6.78
C ILE A 376 -15.13 -23.97 -7.29
N GLY A 377 -16.25 -24.62 -7.02
CA GLY A 377 -16.47 -26.00 -7.46
C GLY A 377 -16.64 -26.15 -8.97
N SER A 378 -17.21 -25.14 -9.63
CA SER A 378 -17.27 -25.05 -11.10
C SER A 378 -15.90 -24.83 -11.72
N GLU A 379 -15.07 -23.95 -11.13
CA GLU A 379 -13.67 -23.76 -11.54
C GLU A 379 -12.84 -25.04 -11.34
N ALA A 380 -13.07 -25.75 -10.23
CA ALA A 380 -12.46 -27.04 -9.94
C ALA A 380 -12.85 -28.10 -10.99
N ALA A 381 -14.12 -28.14 -11.40
CA ALA A 381 -14.60 -29.02 -12.47
C ALA A 381 -13.90 -28.74 -13.81
N GLN A 382 -13.72 -27.47 -14.19
CA GLN A 382 -12.95 -27.10 -15.39
C GLN A 382 -11.47 -27.51 -15.32
N ARG A 383 -10.89 -27.57 -14.11
CA ARG A 383 -9.53 -28.07 -13.83
C ARG A 383 -9.45 -29.59 -13.62
N GLY A 384 -10.53 -30.33 -13.86
CA GLY A 384 -10.60 -31.78 -13.66
C GLY A 384 -10.46 -32.23 -12.19
N GLN A 385 -10.64 -31.32 -11.23
CA GLN A 385 -10.53 -31.58 -9.80
C GLN A 385 -11.89 -32.04 -9.25
N GLN A 386 -11.99 -33.29 -8.80
CA GLN A 386 -13.23 -33.86 -8.28
C GLN A 386 -13.42 -33.65 -6.78
N VAL A 387 -12.34 -33.75 -6.00
CA VAL A 387 -12.37 -33.71 -4.52
C VAL A 387 -11.73 -32.41 -4.03
N ILE A 388 -12.36 -31.74 -3.08
CA ILE A 388 -11.88 -30.50 -2.45
C ILE A 388 -11.87 -30.68 -0.93
N VAL A 389 -10.74 -30.40 -0.29
CA VAL A 389 -10.64 -30.39 1.17
C VAL A 389 -11.15 -29.04 1.70
N VAL A 390 -11.98 -29.03 2.73
CA VAL A 390 -12.45 -27.80 3.39
C VAL A 390 -11.94 -27.79 4.83
N ALA A 391 -11.49 -26.62 5.28
CA ALA A 391 -11.08 -26.36 6.65
C ALA A 391 -11.54 -24.96 7.08
N ARG A 392 -11.60 -24.72 8.39
CA ARG A 392 -11.89 -23.39 8.95
C ARG A 392 -11.02 -23.04 10.15
N ASP A 393 -10.89 -21.74 10.42
CA ASP A 393 -10.29 -21.25 11.66
C ASP A 393 -11.27 -21.26 12.86
N GLY A 394 -10.82 -20.70 13.99
CA GLY A 394 -11.55 -20.64 15.25
C GLY A 394 -12.63 -19.56 15.36
N ARG A 395 -12.96 -18.83 14.29
CA ARG A 395 -13.91 -17.72 14.35
C ARG A 395 -15.34 -18.18 14.61
N LEU A 396 -16.12 -17.34 15.29
CA LEU A 396 -17.51 -17.60 15.66
C LEU A 396 -18.41 -17.85 14.43
N SER A 397 -18.13 -17.17 13.31
CA SER A 397 -18.82 -17.35 12.02
C SER A 397 -18.41 -18.61 11.25
N GLY A 398 -17.37 -19.31 11.71
CA GLY A 398 -16.76 -20.45 11.04
C GLY A 398 -17.75 -21.58 10.73
N PRO A 399 -18.52 -22.11 11.70
CA PRO A 399 -19.42 -23.23 11.48
C PRO A 399 -20.49 -22.96 10.41
N GLU A 400 -21.14 -21.80 10.45
CA GLU A 400 -22.22 -21.39 9.55
C GLU A 400 -21.72 -21.18 8.12
N LEU A 401 -20.69 -20.35 7.94
CA LEU A 401 -20.12 -20.07 6.63
C LEU A 401 -19.42 -21.30 6.02
N SER A 402 -18.88 -22.21 6.85
CA SER A 402 -18.30 -23.47 6.37
C SER A 402 -19.38 -24.41 5.84
N ALA A 403 -20.53 -24.52 6.52
CA ALA A 403 -21.66 -25.30 6.02
C ALA A 403 -22.19 -24.75 4.68
N ALA A 404 -22.25 -23.42 4.52
CA ALA A 404 -22.63 -22.76 3.27
C ALA A 404 -21.64 -23.04 2.12
N LEU A 405 -20.34 -22.94 2.40
CA LEU A 405 -19.27 -23.25 1.45
C LEU A 405 -19.35 -24.72 1.00
N ILE A 406 -19.46 -25.65 1.95
CA ILE A 406 -19.57 -27.09 1.69
C ILE A 406 -20.81 -27.40 0.83
N ARG A 407 -21.96 -26.77 1.13
CA ARG A 407 -23.19 -26.87 0.34
C ARG A 407 -22.94 -26.44 -1.11
N GLY A 408 -22.38 -25.25 -1.34
CA GLY A 408 -22.11 -24.75 -2.70
C GLY A 408 -21.12 -25.60 -3.49
N LEU A 409 -20.07 -26.12 -2.84
CA LEU A 409 -19.13 -27.03 -3.49
C LEU A 409 -19.81 -28.34 -3.92
N ARG A 410 -20.65 -28.93 -3.05
CA ARG A 410 -21.38 -30.18 -3.33
C ARG A 410 -22.45 -30.01 -4.39
N ASP A 411 -23.18 -28.91 -4.37
CA ASP A 411 -24.26 -28.61 -5.32
C ASP A 411 -23.72 -28.28 -6.73
N SER A 412 -22.43 -27.90 -6.83
CA SER A 412 -21.70 -27.85 -8.10
C SER A 412 -21.16 -29.21 -8.59
N GLY A 413 -21.43 -30.28 -7.84
CA GLY A 413 -21.01 -31.65 -8.12
C GLY A 413 -19.56 -31.98 -7.74
N ARG A 414 -18.94 -31.29 -6.77
CA ARG A 414 -17.61 -31.64 -6.22
C ARG A 414 -17.75 -32.40 -4.91
N ASP A 415 -16.94 -33.43 -4.71
CA ASP A 415 -16.87 -34.14 -3.44
C ASP A 415 -16.06 -33.32 -2.42
N VAL A 416 -16.51 -33.31 -1.18
CA VAL A 416 -15.89 -32.51 -0.11
C VAL A 416 -15.37 -33.40 1.01
N ILE A 417 -14.13 -33.16 1.43
CA ILE A 417 -13.55 -33.70 2.67
C ILE A 417 -13.44 -32.53 3.66
N ASP A 418 -14.32 -32.47 4.65
CA ASP A 418 -14.23 -31.50 5.74
C ASP A 418 -13.23 -32.00 6.80
N ILE A 419 -12.16 -31.24 7.02
CA ILE A 419 -11.18 -31.49 8.10
C ILE A 419 -11.39 -30.60 9.33
N GLY A 420 -12.51 -29.86 9.36
CA GLY A 420 -12.97 -29.13 10.52
C GLY A 420 -12.11 -27.92 10.87
N MET A 421 -11.87 -27.75 12.17
CA MET A 421 -11.22 -26.56 12.72
C MET A 421 -9.71 -26.79 12.90
N VAL A 422 -8.91 -26.31 11.95
CA VAL A 422 -7.45 -26.52 11.92
C VAL A 422 -6.72 -25.28 11.40
N PRO A 423 -5.41 -25.10 11.70
CA PRO A 423 -4.60 -24.07 11.06
C PRO A 423 -4.55 -24.17 9.54
N THR A 424 -4.44 -23.03 8.86
CA THR A 424 -4.26 -22.91 7.41
C THR A 424 -3.16 -23.82 6.82
N PRO A 425 -1.95 -23.96 7.42
CA PRO A 425 -0.97 -24.92 6.90
C PRO A 425 -1.39 -26.39 6.99
N VAL A 426 -2.32 -26.76 7.88
CA VAL A 426 -2.84 -28.14 7.97
C VAL A 426 -3.76 -28.46 6.80
N LEU A 427 -4.57 -27.50 6.32
CA LEU A 427 -5.27 -27.65 5.05
C LEU A 427 -4.30 -27.85 3.89
N TYR A 428 -3.24 -27.03 3.80
CA TYR A 428 -2.27 -27.18 2.73
C TYR A 428 -1.54 -28.54 2.79
N PHE A 429 -1.24 -29.04 3.98
CA PHE A 429 -0.77 -30.41 4.18
C PHE A 429 -1.81 -31.44 3.68
N ALA A 430 -3.09 -31.28 4.04
CA ALA A 430 -4.18 -32.16 3.60
C ALA A 430 -4.25 -32.32 2.08
N THR A 431 -4.07 -31.23 1.32
CA THR A 431 -4.13 -31.29 -0.16
C THR A 431 -3.02 -32.15 -0.78
N PHE A 432 -1.92 -32.37 -0.07
CA PHE A 432 -0.88 -33.32 -0.48
C PHE A 432 -1.06 -34.70 0.16
N PHE A 433 -1.37 -34.77 1.46
CA PHE A 433 -1.50 -36.02 2.22
C PHE A 433 -2.68 -36.89 1.76
N LEU A 434 -3.78 -36.26 1.35
CA LEU A 434 -4.96 -36.92 0.80
C LEU A 434 -4.94 -36.97 -0.74
N GLU A 435 -3.83 -36.56 -1.37
CA GLU A 435 -3.59 -36.55 -2.82
C GLU A 435 -4.67 -35.80 -3.66
N THR A 436 -5.46 -34.91 -3.05
CA THR A 436 -6.54 -34.17 -3.74
C THR A 436 -6.04 -32.99 -4.57
N GLY A 437 -4.89 -32.41 -4.23
CA GLY A 437 -4.34 -31.19 -4.82
C GLY A 437 -5.18 -29.92 -4.59
N SER A 438 -6.37 -30.02 -3.99
CA SER A 438 -7.37 -28.95 -3.97
C SER A 438 -7.98 -28.77 -2.58
N GLY A 439 -8.09 -27.52 -2.13
CA GLY A 439 -8.69 -27.19 -0.85
C GLY A 439 -9.01 -25.71 -0.65
N VAL A 440 -9.96 -25.44 0.26
CA VAL A 440 -10.44 -24.10 0.61
C VAL A 440 -10.39 -23.91 2.12
N MET A 441 -9.67 -22.87 2.57
CA MET A 441 -9.62 -22.47 3.96
C MET A 441 -10.59 -21.33 4.19
N LEU A 442 -11.60 -21.54 5.04
CA LEU A 442 -12.43 -20.48 5.58
C LEU A 442 -11.70 -19.84 6.79
N THR A 443 -11.10 -18.68 6.59
CA THR A 443 -10.38 -17.96 7.64
C THR A 443 -10.40 -16.46 7.42
N GLY A 444 -10.53 -15.69 8.52
CA GLY A 444 -10.27 -14.25 8.55
C GLY A 444 -8.79 -13.88 8.78
N SER A 445 -7.90 -14.87 8.88
CA SER A 445 -6.50 -14.71 9.29
C SER A 445 -6.37 -13.89 10.57
N HIS A 446 -5.61 -12.80 10.54
CA HIS A 446 -5.39 -11.84 11.62
C HIS A 446 -6.33 -10.63 11.57
N ASN A 447 -7.47 -10.67 10.87
CA ASN A 447 -8.42 -9.56 10.93
C ASN A 447 -9.26 -9.59 12.23
N PRO A 448 -9.93 -8.49 12.63
CA PRO A 448 -10.83 -8.47 13.79
C PRO A 448 -11.92 -9.57 13.76
N PRO A 449 -12.57 -9.93 14.89
CA PRO A 449 -13.49 -11.08 15.00
C PRO A 449 -14.60 -11.13 13.94
N ASP A 450 -15.12 -9.98 13.53
CA ASP A 450 -16.20 -9.81 12.56
C ASP A 450 -15.79 -10.06 11.10
N TYR A 451 -14.50 -10.25 10.81
CA TYR A 451 -14.01 -10.61 9.48
C TYR A 451 -13.96 -12.13 9.28
N ASN A 452 -14.21 -12.58 8.06
CA ASN A 452 -13.85 -13.93 7.61
C ASN A 452 -13.47 -13.90 6.10
N GLY A 453 -13.31 -15.05 5.45
CA GLY A 453 -13.05 -15.14 4.02
C GLY A 453 -12.36 -16.44 3.62
N LEU A 454 -11.81 -16.51 2.40
CA LEU A 454 -11.40 -17.78 1.78
C LEU A 454 -10.00 -17.71 1.16
N LYS A 455 -9.09 -18.61 1.56
CA LYS A 455 -7.82 -18.90 0.86
C LYS A 455 -8.02 -20.17 0.03
N ILE A 456 -7.73 -20.14 -1.28
CA ILE A 456 -8.17 -21.18 -2.23
C ILE A 456 -6.97 -21.79 -2.97
N VAL A 457 -6.91 -23.13 -3.04
CA VAL A 457 -5.96 -23.91 -3.84
C VAL A 457 -6.74 -24.89 -4.71
N LEU A 458 -6.48 -24.93 -6.03
CA LEU A 458 -7.09 -25.90 -6.95
C LEU A 458 -6.01 -26.51 -7.86
N GLY A 459 -5.92 -27.84 -7.92
CA GLY A 459 -4.92 -28.55 -8.74
C GLY A 459 -3.48 -28.23 -8.35
N GLY A 460 -3.24 -27.93 -7.07
CA GLY A 460 -1.96 -27.48 -6.52
C GLY A 460 -1.68 -25.99 -6.69
N ASP A 461 -2.50 -25.22 -7.42
CA ASP A 461 -2.32 -23.80 -7.63
C ASP A 461 -3.10 -22.95 -6.63
N THR A 462 -2.39 -22.11 -5.87
CA THR A 462 -3.00 -21.09 -5.02
C THR A 462 -3.57 -19.97 -5.90
N LEU A 463 -4.88 -19.77 -5.86
CA LEU A 463 -5.53 -18.75 -6.70
C LEU A 463 -5.11 -17.34 -6.25
N SER A 464 -4.94 -16.45 -7.23
CA SER A 464 -4.61 -15.04 -7.01
C SER A 464 -4.90 -14.19 -8.25
N GLY A 465 -5.02 -12.88 -8.07
CA GLY A 465 -5.25 -11.91 -9.13
C GLY A 465 -6.48 -12.25 -9.97
N ALA A 466 -6.29 -12.31 -11.29
CA ALA A 466 -7.35 -12.61 -12.25
C ALA A 466 -8.11 -13.92 -11.95
N ALA A 467 -7.48 -14.93 -11.33
CA ALA A 467 -8.16 -16.17 -10.97
C ALA A 467 -9.17 -16.00 -9.83
N ILE A 468 -8.95 -15.05 -8.91
CA ILE A 468 -9.93 -14.69 -7.87
C ILE A 468 -11.05 -13.83 -8.49
N THR A 469 -10.70 -12.87 -9.36
CA THR A 469 -11.69 -12.06 -10.08
C THR A 469 -12.61 -12.90 -10.99
N ALA A 470 -12.07 -13.94 -11.64
CA ALA A 470 -12.85 -14.86 -12.47
C ALA A 470 -13.94 -15.61 -11.69
N LEU A 471 -13.74 -15.90 -10.39
CA LEU A 471 -14.79 -16.47 -9.54
C LEU A 471 -15.97 -15.50 -9.37
N HIS A 472 -15.71 -14.21 -9.19
CA HIS A 472 -16.76 -13.18 -9.12
C HIS A 472 -17.49 -13.03 -10.47
N GLU A 473 -16.76 -12.98 -11.59
CA GLU A 473 -17.37 -12.97 -12.92
C GLU A 473 -18.26 -14.19 -13.18
N ARG A 474 -17.83 -15.37 -12.72
CA ARG A 474 -18.62 -16.61 -12.80
C ARG A 474 -19.95 -16.49 -12.05
N ILE A 475 -19.92 -15.89 -10.85
CA ILE A 475 -21.12 -15.65 -10.03
C ILE A 475 -22.09 -14.71 -10.75
N LEU A 476 -21.62 -13.55 -11.24
CA LEU A 476 -22.46 -12.58 -11.96
C LEU A 476 -23.09 -13.17 -13.24
N ARG A 477 -22.39 -14.09 -13.92
CA ARG A 477 -22.90 -14.79 -15.11
C ARG A 477 -23.80 -15.99 -14.77
N ASN A 478 -23.90 -16.38 -13.49
CA ASN A 478 -24.47 -17.65 -13.03
C ASN A 478 -23.91 -18.87 -13.79
N ASP A 479 -22.62 -18.83 -14.16
CA ASP A 479 -21.90 -19.88 -14.89
C ASP A 479 -21.46 -20.99 -13.92
N PHE A 480 -22.42 -21.77 -13.44
CA PHE A 480 -22.17 -22.85 -12.47
C PHE A 480 -22.32 -24.23 -13.11
N THR A 481 -21.43 -25.16 -12.75
CA THR A 481 -21.74 -26.58 -12.87
C THR A 481 -22.77 -26.96 -11.81
N SER A 482 -23.49 -28.06 -12.03
CA SER A 482 -24.44 -28.61 -11.07
C SER A 482 -24.22 -30.12 -10.89
N GLY A 483 -24.54 -30.62 -9.69
CA GLY A 483 -24.45 -32.04 -9.35
C GLY A 483 -24.71 -32.27 -7.87
N GLU A 484 -24.42 -33.47 -7.38
CA GLU A 484 -24.54 -33.81 -5.97
C GLU A 484 -23.26 -34.52 -5.51
N GLY A 485 -22.31 -33.75 -4.97
CA GLY A 485 -21.06 -34.29 -4.43
C GLY A 485 -21.24 -34.98 -3.08
N ALA A 486 -20.35 -35.93 -2.76
CA ALA A 486 -20.28 -36.55 -1.44
C ALA A 486 -19.73 -35.58 -0.37
N LEU A 487 -20.04 -35.86 0.90
CA LEU A 487 -19.38 -35.24 2.04
C LEU A 487 -18.71 -36.32 2.89
N GLN A 488 -17.44 -36.13 3.21
CA GLN A 488 -16.67 -36.95 4.14
C GLN A 488 -16.07 -36.03 5.22
N HIS A 489 -15.82 -36.57 6.41
CA HIS A 489 -15.11 -35.86 7.47
C HIS A 489 -13.83 -36.62 7.81
N ALA A 490 -12.72 -35.92 8.06
CA ALA A 490 -11.45 -36.53 8.42
C ALA A 490 -10.69 -35.68 9.45
N ASP A 491 -10.26 -36.28 10.57
CA ASP A 491 -9.29 -35.66 11.47
C ASP A 491 -7.88 -36.05 11.01
N ILE A 492 -7.06 -35.06 10.70
CA ILE A 492 -5.66 -35.22 10.26
C ILE A 492 -4.67 -34.50 11.17
N GLY A 493 -5.11 -33.98 12.32
CA GLY A 493 -4.24 -33.23 13.25
C GLY A 493 -3.09 -34.08 13.78
N ALA A 494 -3.38 -35.35 14.10
CA ALA A 494 -2.37 -36.33 14.51
C ALA A 494 -1.38 -36.66 13.38
N ASP A 495 -1.84 -36.81 12.13
CA ASP A 495 -0.97 -37.08 10.98
C ASP A 495 -0.05 -35.90 10.64
N TYR A 496 -0.56 -34.67 10.79
CA TYR A 496 0.25 -33.45 10.63
C TYR A 496 1.37 -33.38 11.68
N ILE A 497 1.05 -33.58 12.96
CA ILE A 497 2.05 -33.62 14.04
C ILE A 497 3.07 -34.74 13.77
N ARG A 498 2.58 -35.94 13.46
CA ARG A 498 3.41 -37.11 13.19
C ARG A 498 4.40 -36.85 12.06
N ARG A 499 3.93 -36.38 10.89
CA ARG A 499 4.79 -36.09 9.73
C ARG A 499 5.91 -35.09 10.07
N ILE A 500 5.64 -34.08 10.91
CA ILE A 500 6.69 -33.12 11.32
C ILE A 500 7.67 -33.78 12.30
N SER A 501 7.17 -34.51 13.30
CA SER A 501 8.00 -35.16 14.32
C SER A 501 8.85 -36.33 13.80
N GLU A 502 8.50 -36.92 12.66
CA GLU A 502 9.29 -37.97 11.97
C GLU A 502 10.52 -37.39 11.24
N ASP A 503 10.55 -36.08 10.96
CA ASP A 503 11.55 -35.39 10.12
C ASP A 503 12.46 -34.44 10.93
N ILE A 504 11.93 -33.90 12.04
CA ILE A 504 12.68 -33.07 12.99
C ILE A 504 13.20 -33.95 14.14
N PRO A 505 14.53 -33.96 14.44
CA PRO A 505 15.07 -34.73 15.56
C PRO A 505 14.48 -34.33 16.92
N VAL A 506 13.83 -35.28 17.60
CA VAL A 506 13.28 -35.10 18.95
C VAL A 506 14.40 -34.76 19.95
N ALA A 507 14.19 -33.72 20.76
CA ALA A 507 15.18 -33.11 21.65
C ALA A 507 15.44 -33.92 22.95
N LEU A 508 15.77 -35.22 22.84
CA LEU A 508 16.00 -36.11 23.97
C LEU A 508 17.11 -35.60 24.91
N GLY A 509 16.73 -35.17 26.11
CA GLY A 509 17.64 -34.66 27.13
C GLY A 509 18.24 -33.27 26.85
N ARG A 510 17.71 -32.55 25.86
CA ARG A 510 18.09 -31.16 25.49
C ARG A 510 16.88 -30.32 25.07
N GLY A 511 15.70 -30.64 25.60
CA GLY A 511 14.48 -29.90 25.34
C GLY A 511 14.60 -28.46 25.83
N LEU A 512 14.41 -27.51 24.91
CA LEU A 512 14.17 -26.10 25.25
C LEU A 512 12.86 -25.94 26.03
N LYS A 513 12.81 -24.89 26.86
CA LYS A 513 11.58 -24.33 27.42
C LYS A 513 11.07 -23.23 26.50
N VAL A 514 9.89 -23.42 25.92
CA VAL A 514 9.32 -22.55 24.88
C VAL A 514 8.04 -21.90 25.38
N ALA A 515 7.96 -20.58 25.34
CA ALA A 515 6.70 -19.86 25.50
C ALA A 515 5.97 -19.81 24.15
N VAL A 516 4.70 -20.21 24.14
CA VAL A 516 3.88 -20.36 22.93
C VAL A 516 2.62 -19.52 23.09
N ASP A 517 2.56 -18.45 22.31
CA ASP A 517 1.42 -17.56 22.21
C ASP A 517 0.62 -17.86 20.95
N CYS A 518 -0.69 -18.04 21.10
CA CYS A 518 -1.61 -18.25 19.97
C CYS A 518 -2.63 -17.12 19.80
N GLY A 519 -2.68 -16.12 20.68
CA GLY A 519 -3.66 -15.02 20.66
C GLY A 519 -5.12 -15.48 20.48
N ASN A 520 -5.48 -16.62 21.09
CA ASN A 520 -6.75 -17.34 20.94
C ASN A 520 -7.11 -17.80 19.51
N GLY A 521 -6.17 -17.71 18.57
CA GLY A 521 -6.27 -18.23 17.21
C GLY A 521 -6.20 -19.75 17.13
N VAL A 522 -6.54 -20.31 15.97
CA VAL A 522 -6.66 -21.77 15.76
C VAL A 522 -5.32 -22.52 15.89
N ALA A 523 -4.19 -21.80 15.88
CA ALA A 523 -2.86 -22.37 16.14
C ALA A 523 -2.80 -23.11 17.48
N GLY A 524 -3.54 -22.66 18.50
CA GLY A 524 -3.61 -23.28 19.82
C GLY A 524 -4.10 -24.73 19.80
N ALA A 525 -4.88 -25.13 18.79
CA ALA A 525 -5.36 -26.51 18.63
C ALA A 525 -4.23 -27.54 18.38
N LEU A 526 -3.07 -27.12 17.84
CA LEU A 526 -1.99 -28.04 17.47
C LEU A 526 -0.58 -27.59 17.85
N ALA A 527 -0.28 -26.29 17.91
CA ALA A 527 1.09 -25.80 18.12
C ALA A 527 1.70 -26.26 19.47
N PRO A 528 1.02 -26.16 20.63
CA PRO A 528 1.55 -26.67 21.90
C PRO A 528 1.80 -28.19 21.85
N SER A 529 0.88 -28.95 21.26
CA SER A 529 0.99 -30.41 21.10
C SER A 529 2.14 -30.83 20.20
N LEU A 530 2.36 -30.11 19.09
CA LEU A 530 3.49 -30.33 18.19
C LEU A 530 4.83 -30.05 18.90
N ILE A 531 4.94 -28.92 19.59
CA ILE A 531 6.19 -28.53 20.27
C ILE A 531 6.54 -29.51 21.40
N ARG A 532 5.54 -30.02 22.13
CA ARG A 532 5.71 -31.13 23.09
C ARG A 532 6.13 -32.44 22.42
N ALA A 533 5.56 -32.79 21.26
CA ALA A 533 5.93 -33.99 20.52
C ALA A 533 7.40 -33.97 20.05
N LEU A 534 7.96 -32.77 19.82
CA LEU A 534 9.39 -32.56 19.53
C LEU A 534 10.31 -32.64 20.77
N GLY A 535 9.75 -32.82 21.96
CA GLY A 535 10.49 -33.01 23.22
C GLY A 535 10.78 -31.73 24.01
N HIS A 536 10.01 -30.66 23.78
CA HIS A 536 10.15 -29.37 24.46
C HIS A 536 9.16 -29.18 25.61
N GLU A 537 9.57 -28.40 26.62
CA GLU A 537 8.64 -27.87 27.63
C GLU A 537 7.89 -26.67 27.03
N VAL A 538 6.58 -26.58 27.27
CA VAL A 538 5.73 -25.51 26.71
C VAL A 538 5.02 -24.75 27.83
N ILE A 539 5.29 -23.44 27.90
CA ILE A 539 4.44 -22.46 28.58
C ILE A 539 3.40 -22.01 27.56
N GLU A 540 2.12 -22.23 27.84
CA GLU A 540 1.03 -21.77 26.96
C GLU A 540 0.56 -20.37 27.35
N LEU A 541 0.45 -19.49 26.35
CA LEU A 541 -0.24 -18.21 26.42
C LEU A 541 -1.38 -18.25 25.39
N TYR A 542 -2.59 -17.94 25.84
CA TYR A 542 -3.76 -17.75 24.97
C TYR A 542 -3.99 -18.88 23.94
N CYS A 543 -3.69 -20.14 24.34
CA CYS A 543 -3.79 -21.32 23.48
C CYS A 543 -5.19 -21.95 23.41
N GLU A 544 -6.12 -21.55 24.28
CA GLU A 544 -7.53 -21.90 24.10
C GLU A 544 -8.11 -21.12 22.91
N VAL A 545 -8.69 -21.84 21.95
CA VAL A 545 -9.24 -21.26 20.72
C VAL A 545 -10.55 -20.54 21.04
N ASP A 546 -10.53 -19.21 20.97
CA ASP A 546 -11.67 -18.33 21.21
C ASP A 546 -11.74 -17.25 20.12
N GLY A 547 -12.73 -17.38 19.24
CA GLY A 547 -12.96 -16.46 18.12
C GLY A 547 -13.39 -15.04 18.51
N THR A 548 -13.54 -14.73 19.80
CA THR A 548 -13.69 -13.35 20.29
C THR A 548 -12.35 -12.60 20.42
N PHE A 549 -11.22 -13.32 20.44
CA PHE A 549 -9.87 -12.80 20.69
C PHE A 549 -9.79 -11.90 21.95
N PRO A 550 -10.12 -12.43 23.15
CA PRO A 550 -10.40 -11.61 24.34
C PRO A 550 -9.17 -11.01 25.04
N ASN A 551 -7.95 -11.40 24.64
CA ASN A 551 -6.69 -10.94 25.24
C ASN A 551 -6.07 -9.83 24.37
N HIS A 552 -5.13 -10.18 23.50
CA HIS A 552 -4.69 -9.33 22.40
C HIS A 552 -5.07 -9.95 21.05
N HIS A 553 -4.89 -9.18 19.98
CA HIS A 553 -5.21 -9.64 18.64
C HIS A 553 -4.11 -10.59 18.13
N PRO A 554 -4.42 -11.72 17.45
CA PRO A 554 -3.41 -12.63 16.94
C PRO A 554 -2.78 -12.11 15.63
N ASP A 555 -2.08 -10.97 15.71
CA ASP A 555 -1.17 -10.45 14.69
C ASP A 555 0.23 -10.24 15.29
N PRO A 556 1.12 -11.26 15.24
CA PRO A 556 2.49 -11.17 15.76
C PRO A 556 3.41 -10.26 14.93
N SER A 557 2.87 -9.55 13.93
CA SER A 557 3.60 -8.49 13.22
C SER A 557 3.59 -7.14 13.93
N GLN A 558 2.70 -6.96 14.91
CA GLN A 558 2.67 -5.78 15.79
C GLN A 558 3.44 -6.08 17.10
N PRO A 559 4.46 -5.29 17.49
CA PRO A 559 5.23 -5.50 18.72
C PRO A 559 4.39 -5.53 20.00
N GLU A 560 3.31 -4.75 20.06
CA GLU A 560 2.40 -4.68 21.21
C GLU A 560 1.72 -6.02 21.52
N ASN A 561 1.36 -6.79 20.49
CA ASN A 561 0.82 -8.15 20.59
C ASN A 561 1.87 -9.21 21.00
N LEU A 562 3.12 -8.80 21.26
CA LEU A 562 4.20 -9.69 21.75
C LEU A 562 4.59 -9.37 23.20
N SER A 563 3.95 -8.40 23.85
CA SER A 563 4.32 -7.92 25.19
C SER A 563 4.25 -9.03 26.24
N ASP A 564 3.14 -9.77 26.26
CA ASP A 564 2.90 -10.86 27.22
C ASP A 564 3.83 -12.05 26.96
N LEU A 565 4.15 -12.32 25.69
CA LEU A 565 5.16 -13.31 25.30
C LEU A 565 6.56 -12.90 25.79
N ILE A 566 6.95 -11.64 25.65
CA ILE A 566 8.24 -11.13 26.13
C ILE A 566 8.32 -11.21 27.66
N GLU A 567 7.24 -10.87 28.37
CA GLU A 567 7.16 -11.04 29.83
C GLU A 567 7.24 -12.51 30.24
N ALA A 568 6.54 -13.42 29.56
CA ALA A 568 6.60 -14.86 29.87
C ALA A 568 8.00 -15.43 29.61
N VAL A 569 8.65 -15.05 28.51
CA VAL A 569 10.02 -15.49 28.19
C VAL A 569 11.00 -15.02 29.25
N THR A 570 11.05 -13.72 29.52
CA THR A 570 12.03 -13.12 30.44
C THR A 570 11.74 -13.43 31.92
N GLY A 571 10.46 -13.42 32.31
CA GLY A 571 10.01 -13.67 33.69
C GLY A 571 9.99 -15.15 34.09
N GLN A 572 9.75 -16.07 33.16
CA GLN A 572 9.75 -17.52 33.44
C GLN A 572 11.03 -18.23 32.98
N GLY A 573 12.00 -17.50 32.40
CA GLY A 573 13.25 -18.05 31.90
C GLY A 573 13.04 -19.09 30.80
N ALA A 574 12.23 -18.76 29.79
CA ALA A 574 12.11 -19.57 28.58
C ALA A 574 13.31 -19.31 27.64
N ASP A 575 13.75 -20.32 26.90
CA ASP A 575 14.84 -20.18 25.93
C ASP A 575 14.39 -19.45 24.66
N LEU A 576 13.09 -19.51 24.35
CA LEU A 576 12.47 -19.03 23.13
C LEU A 576 10.99 -18.68 23.34
N GLY A 577 10.54 -17.60 22.72
CA GLY A 577 9.11 -17.28 22.57
C GLY A 577 8.66 -17.41 21.11
N LEU A 578 7.50 -18.02 20.90
CA LEU A 578 6.86 -18.21 19.59
C LEU A 578 5.43 -17.65 19.64
N ALA A 579 5.09 -16.71 18.76
CA ALA A 579 3.73 -16.18 18.63
C ALA A 579 3.14 -16.53 17.25
N PHE A 580 1.97 -17.15 17.23
CA PHE A 580 1.25 -17.47 16.00
C PHE A 580 0.21 -16.40 15.66
N ASP A 581 -0.12 -16.27 14.37
CA ASP A 581 -1.27 -15.49 13.95
C ASP A 581 -2.57 -16.28 13.93
N GLY A 582 -3.71 -15.59 13.74
CA GLY A 582 -5.05 -16.16 13.99
C GLY A 582 -5.36 -17.46 13.25
N ASP A 583 -4.73 -17.70 12.10
CA ASP A 583 -4.86 -18.91 11.29
C ASP A 583 -3.59 -19.78 11.19
N GLY A 584 -2.52 -19.39 11.89
CA GLY A 584 -1.29 -20.15 12.07
C GLY A 584 -0.41 -20.27 10.84
N ASP A 585 -0.49 -19.35 9.86
CA ASP A 585 0.40 -19.31 8.69
C ASP A 585 1.57 -18.31 8.81
N ARG A 586 1.62 -17.54 9.91
CA ARG A 586 2.75 -16.67 10.29
C ARG A 586 3.24 -16.93 11.72
N LEU A 587 4.51 -16.58 11.94
CA LEU A 587 5.23 -16.78 13.19
C LEU A 587 6.04 -15.52 13.59
N GLY A 588 5.73 -14.97 14.76
CA GLY A 588 6.61 -14.08 15.52
C GLY A 588 7.56 -14.90 16.39
N VAL A 589 8.78 -14.40 16.57
CA VAL A 589 9.83 -15.06 17.37
C VAL A 589 10.46 -14.05 18.31
N VAL A 590 10.62 -14.44 19.57
CA VAL A 590 11.28 -13.68 20.65
C VAL A 590 12.42 -14.55 21.19
N ASP A 591 13.63 -14.01 21.31
CA ASP A 591 14.75 -14.73 21.94
C ASP A 591 14.67 -14.73 23.48
N GLY A 592 15.47 -15.56 24.16
CA GLY A 592 15.50 -15.67 25.62
C GLY A 592 15.87 -14.39 26.39
N GLU A 593 16.32 -13.33 25.71
CA GLU A 593 16.54 -11.99 26.29
C GLU A 593 15.34 -11.05 26.09
N GLY A 594 14.29 -11.49 25.40
CA GLY A 594 13.09 -10.71 25.08
C GLY A 594 13.17 -9.92 23.78
N ASN A 595 14.18 -10.13 22.92
CA ASN A 595 14.29 -9.39 21.66
C ASN A 595 13.45 -10.03 20.55
N ILE A 596 12.70 -9.21 19.81
CA ILE A 596 11.96 -9.64 18.62
C ILE A 596 12.93 -9.98 17.48
N ILE A 597 12.83 -11.22 16.97
CA ILE A 597 13.59 -11.71 15.82
C ILE A 597 12.71 -11.64 14.57
N TRP A 598 12.86 -10.55 13.82
CA TRP A 598 12.08 -10.30 12.60
C TRP A 598 12.25 -11.39 11.53
N PRO A 599 11.23 -11.68 10.70
CA PRO A 599 11.24 -12.81 9.76
C PRO A 599 12.39 -12.83 8.75
N ASP A 600 12.96 -11.68 8.40
CA ASP A 600 14.12 -11.63 7.50
C ASP A 600 15.42 -12.08 8.19
N ARG A 601 15.56 -11.88 9.51
CA ARG A 601 16.62 -12.47 10.35
C ARG A 601 16.38 -13.97 10.57
N GLN A 602 15.13 -14.39 10.76
CA GLN A 602 14.79 -15.83 10.82
C GLN A 602 15.19 -16.52 9.50
N LEU A 603 14.88 -15.89 8.36
CA LEU A 603 15.22 -16.40 7.03
C LEU A 603 16.73 -16.42 6.76
N MET A 604 17.55 -15.57 7.42
CA MET A 604 19.01 -15.72 7.38
C MET A 604 19.45 -17.04 8.02
N LEU A 605 18.90 -17.40 9.19
CA LEU A 605 19.21 -18.66 9.88
C LEU A 605 18.74 -19.87 9.04
N PHE A 606 17.51 -19.83 8.52
CA PHE A 606 16.99 -20.89 7.65
C PHE A 606 17.79 -21.02 6.35
N ALA A 607 18.24 -19.91 5.74
CA ALA A 607 19.06 -19.95 4.54
C ALA A 607 20.42 -20.62 4.80
N ILE A 608 21.10 -20.28 5.89
CA ILE A 608 22.37 -20.90 6.29
C ILE A 608 22.20 -22.43 6.42
N ASP A 609 21.16 -22.85 7.13
CA ASP A 609 20.86 -24.26 7.37
C ASP A 609 20.51 -25.02 6.08
N VAL A 610 19.56 -24.50 5.27
CA VAL A 610 19.13 -25.12 4.01
C VAL A 610 20.28 -25.19 3.00
N LEU A 611 21.07 -24.13 2.86
CA LEU A 611 22.19 -24.08 1.91
C LEU A 611 23.36 -24.99 2.31
N SER A 612 23.54 -25.26 3.61
CA SER A 612 24.55 -26.23 4.07
C SER A 612 24.32 -27.65 3.51
N ARG A 613 23.06 -28.00 3.22
CA ARG A 613 22.63 -29.26 2.60
C ARG A 613 22.33 -29.15 1.11
N ASN A 614 22.02 -27.94 0.62
CA ASN A 614 21.64 -27.65 -0.76
C ASN A 614 22.45 -26.49 -1.36
N PRO A 615 23.78 -26.65 -1.60
CA PRO A 615 24.59 -25.59 -2.19
C PRO A 615 24.07 -25.18 -3.58
N GLY A 616 24.02 -23.87 -3.85
CA GLY A 616 23.53 -23.30 -5.11
C GLY A 616 22.01 -23.12 -5.20
N ALA A 617 21.24 -23.50 -4.17
CA ALA A 617 19.78 -23.38 -4.17
C ALA A 617 19.27 -21.92 -4.11
N ASP A 618 18.04 -21.72 -4.57
CA ASP A 618 17.40 -20.40 -4.61
C ASP A 618 16.72 -20.10 -3.28
N ILE A 619 17.06 -18.95 -2.69
CA ILE A 619 16.39 -18.43 -1.50
C ILE A 619 15.57 -17.22 -1.94
N ILE A 620 14.24 -17.39 -1.94
CA ILE A 620 13.27 -16.36 -2.34
C ILE A 620 12.90 -15.51 -1.12
N PHE A 621 12.90 -14.20 -1.29
CA PHE A 621 12.50 -13.24 -0.25
C PHE A 621 11.88 -11.99 -0.88
N ASP A 622 11.09 -11.23 -0.11
CA ASP A 622 10.36 -10.10 -0.64
C ASP A 622 11.18 -8.79 -0.64
N VAL A 623 10.61 -7.72 -1.21
CA VAL A 623 11.24 -6.39 -1.27
C VAL A 623 11.36 -5.67 0.09
N LYS A 624 10.69 -6.15 1.15
CA LYS A 624 10.74 -5.56 2.51
C LYS A 624 11.92 -6.08 3.34
N CYS A 625 12.46 -7.25 3.01
CA CYS A 625 13.57 -7.87 3.73
C CYS A 625 14.86 -7.03 3.69
N SER A 626 15.66 -7.10 4.77
CA SER A 626 16.93 -6.41 4.90
C SER A 626 17.93 -6.71 3.77
N GLY A 627 18.70 -5.70 3.37
CA GLY A 627 19.81 -5.86 2.42
C GLY A 627 20.90 -6.84 2.89
N HIS A 628 20.97 -7.13 4.19
CA HIS A 628 21.87 -8.14 4.75
C HIS A 628 21.51 -9.57 4.33
N LEU A 629 20.22 -9.88 4.13
CA LEU A 629 19.77 -11.24 3.79
C LEU A 629 20.40 -11.72 2.47
N LYS A 630 20.44 -10.84 1.46
CA LYS A 630 21.10 -11.11 0.18
C LYS A 630 22.55 -11.57 0.40
N ARG A 631 23.30 -10.85 1.24
CA ARG A 631 24.71 -11.13 1.50
C ARG A 631 24.89 -12.46 2.22
N VAL A 632 24.06 -12.77 3.22
CA VAL A 632 24.11 -14.06 3.95
C VAL A 632 23.90 -15.23 3.00
N ILE A 633 22.94 -15.12 2.07
CA ILE A 633 22.66 -16.14 1.05
C ILE A 633 23.88 -16.34 0.14
N GLU A 634 24.47 -15.25 -0.38
CA GLU A 634 25.67 -15.32 -1.26
C GLU A 634 26.90 -15.91 -0.52
N GLU A 635 27.13 -15.53 0.75
CA GLU A 635 28.22 -16.04 1.59
C GLU A 635 28.08 -17.55 1.88
N HIS A 636 26.84 -18.08 1.90
CA HIS A 636 26.56 -19.51 2.08
C HIS A 636 26.30 -20.23 0.74
N SER A 637 26.81 -19.68 -0.37
CA SER A 637 26.75 -20.30 -1.71
C SER A 637 25.34 -20.51 -2.27
N GLY A 638 24.34 -19.73 -1.84
CA GLY A 638 22.99 -19.72 -2.38
C GLY A 638 22.76 -18.64 -3.44
N ARG A 639 21.64 -18.76 -4.17
CA ARG A 639 21.18 -17.76 -5.14
C ARG A 639 20.07 -16.89 -4.54
N PRO A 640 20.30 -15.59 -4.25
CA PRO A 640 19.26 -14.73 -3.69
C PRO A 640 18.25 -14.29 -4.75
N VAL A 641 16.96 -14.55 -4.53
CA VAL A 641 15.86 -14.20 -5.45
C VAL A 641 14.88 -13.24 -4.79
N MET A 642 15.11 -11.94 -4.99
CA MET A 642 14.17 -10.90 -4.53
C MET A 642 12.89 -10.90 -5.38
N TRP A 643 11.73 -10.93 -4.73
CA TRP A 643 10.42 -11.00 -5.39
C TRP A 643 9.37 -10.08 -4.77
N LYS A 644 8.15 -10.09 -5.33
CA LYS A 644 7.02 -9.25 -4.90
C LYS A 644 6.47 -9.73 -3.55
N THR A 645 6.07 -8.80 -2.69
CA THR A 645 5.37 -9.08 -1.42
C THR A 645 3.97 -9.67 -1.68
N GLY A 646 3.66 -10.78 -0.98
CA GLY A 646 2.36 -11.46 -1.02
C GLY A 646 2.53 -12.98 -1.05
N HIS A 647 1.87 -13.71 -0.15
CA HIS A 647 2.12 -15.16 0.03
C HIS A 647 1.90 -15.96 -1.26
N SER A 648 0.82 -15.70 -2.00
CA SER A 648 0.54 -16.39 -3.27
C SER A 648 1.60 -16.09 -4.34
N LEU A 649 2.15 -14.87 -4.38
CA LEU A 649 3.21 -14.49 -5.34
C LEU A 649 4.55 -15.14 -5.03
N ILE A 650 4.84 -15.37 -3.74
CA ILE A 650 6.03 -16.10 -3.29
C ILE A 650 5.87 -17.60 -3.59
N LYS A 651 4.73 -18.21 -3.23
CA LYS A 651 4.43 -19.62 -3.56
C LYS A 651 4.51 -19.89 -5.07
N ALA A 652 3.93 -19.01 -5.89
CA ALA A 652 3.99 -19.10 -7.36
C ALA A 652 5.39 -18.85 -7.95
N ARG A 653 6.35 -18.37 -7.15
CA ARG A 653 7.77 -18.19 -7.56
C ARG A 653 8.68 -19.32 -7.06
N MET A 654 8.22 -20.11 -6.09
CA MET A 654 8.90 -21.32 -5.62
C MET A 654 8.67 -22.52 -6.53
N LYS A 655 7.59 -22.49 -7.33
CA LYS A 655 7.39 -23.35 -8.52
C LYS A 655 8.19 -22.80 -9.71
#